data_AF-A0A7X7VU76-F1
#
_entry.id   AF-A0A7X7VU76-F1
#
_cell.length_a   1.000
_cell.length_b   1.000
_cell.length_c   1.000
_cell.angle_alpha   90.00
_cell.angle_beta   90.00
_cell.angle_gamma   90.00
#
_symmetry.space_group_name_H-M   'P 1'
#
loop_
_entity.id
_entity.type
_entity.pdbx_description
1 polymer ?
#
loop_
_entity_poly.entity_id
_entity_poly.type
_entity_poly.pdbx_seq_one_letter_code
_entity_poly.pdbx_strand_id
1 'polypeptide(L)'
;MKLYIRLFILILLTGLLAFGCSRPSGQEQAKLKKLVVENLQVKDIPNDGGDGLMLSWKPLPKDKRVQEYRIYRGVHPDTLFFLTSVQVNVKTGVATDEMLYYDSGYSSFVSLDSPGKLKHEKGAPGSNLYRGVPRDTELVARLSESFSLLSQIEDGDYYYKTVKARSADKEDENIYAGLRFNQQTILASLKSAQPGEKPVDYYYTVVPVNERNQYLGIAKPVAGTPIDDAPEASPGLFAAAVEDNLTLQFEWEYPLNHDDLAAYSIYMVPALPDSAWKMMSAEQQEAVAGTAVKIAGGGVGSGSLKNNCVVTEEELSQAAPGLSWEQASQSRFSIRFMDYSMNQSPLSLPASPKRVKSSALPQIAKFRVEDKPMDKGDRITVTWQDPVVSITKTSSLKKDGTRLKVNYQVNKTDNQNISNIYFEFFEPGKDTAFAKVNEFHQDNIIYVNIPKKYSLKNGGKVPEDSLQVKITMAVKPYKINPQNGRITYGKKELLKDYTMVQYIKPDPAMMAYMPTRGLYLNGVDVSQVQNVVYRKGYRSSTYSLVKSSTSYENNLDVTIGYISTVTKPIAGFNFVKGDSLYTYMDGKRFSRKLAAGEKARDLALVSSEIDFTYDQESKTTLNTSIYLDEAKKIIGNLKTDLDDAKKELAACGDSLAQAKVPETAMVYQGAVARLTQKVEGLEEKVKAYSSNKLFQEALKQKNDRGLMRLVSSIREPESRQHSYMIVRTNGEGLFSETAPDTLKTGEYVNYAPISNWFDWNKLITLFAVLIFGIMVVVFVNLAKKGKDLYMRPIAGLQEIDNAIGRATEMGRPMLYCMGNGGLSDVATLASMGILSLVAKKAAEYDTKLIVPCYDYIVMPIAQEIVREAHYAVGRPDSYDKNNVFYLTSVQFAYVAGVNGIMIREKMATNFFMGYFAAEALLMTETGNAVGAVQIAGSDAITQIPFFITTCDYTLIGEELYAASAYLNREPMLLGTLKAQDYFKFLILVFVIVGALTATFQLTGIMQAFPLK
;
A
#
# COMPACT_ATOMS: atom_id res chain seq x y z
N MET A 1 -3.16 -63.67 -9.80
CA MET A 1 -2.15 -62.72 -9.25
C MET A 1 -2.60 -61.25 -9.27
N LYS A 2 -3.07 -60.70 -10.40
CA LYS A 2 -3.54 -59.30 -10.49
C LYS A 2 -4.72 -58.93 -9.56
N LEU A 3 -5.61 -59.88 -9.24
CA LEU A 3 -6.71 -59.66 -8.28
C LEU A 3 -6.20 -59.55 -6.83
N TYR A 4 -5.22 -60.37 -6.46
CA TYR A 4 -4.58 -60.34 -5.13
C TYR A 4 -3.69 -59.10 -4.94
N ILE A 5 -3.00 -58.61 -5.98
CA ILE A 5 -2.23 -57.37 -5.92
C ILE A 5 -3.15 -56.16 -5.76
N ARG A 6 -4.30 -56.13 -6.46
CA ARG A 6 -5.30 -55.07 -6.23
C ARG A 6 -5.92 -55.14 -4.85
N LEU A 7 -6.20 -56.34 -4.33
CA LEU A 7 -6.68 -56.53 -2.96
C LEU A 7 -5.62 -56.10 -1.93
N PHE A 8 -4.34 -56.42 -2.17
CA PHE A 8 -3.23 -56.05 -1.30
C PHE A 8 -2.94 -54.55 -1.33
N ILE A 9 -3.03 -53.90 -2.50
CA ILE A 9 -2.95 -52.43 -2.63
C ILE A 9 -4.15 -51.78 -1.94
N LEU A 10 -5.36 -52.35 -2.04
CA LEU A 10 -6.53 -51.85 -1.32
C LEU A 10 -6.37 -52.01 0.20
N ILE A 11 -5.79 -53.13 0.66
CA ILE A 11 -5.44 -53.41 2.06
C ILE A 11 -4.30 -52.50 2.56
N LEU A 12 -3.32 -52.18 1.71
CA LEU A 12 -2.24 -51.24 2.04
C LEU A 12 -2.73 -49.79 2.05
N LEU A 13 -3.62 -49.39 1.14
CA LEU A 13 -4.24 -48.07 1.14
C LEU A 13 -5.20 -47.91 2.32
N THR A 14 -5.96 -48.94 2.67
CA THR A 14 -6.77 -48.94 3.91
C THR A 14 -5.90 -49.01 5.16
N GLY A 15 -4.77 -49.70 5.13
CA GLY A 15 -3.76 -49.73 6.20
C GLY A 15 -3.05 -48.38 6.38
N LEU A 16 -2.67 -47.70 5.30
CA LEU A 16 -2.06 -46.36 5.34
C LEU A 16 -3.07 -45.29 5.77
N LEU A 17 -4.35 -45.42 5.39
CA LEU A 17 -5.43 -44.57 5.92
C LEU A 17 -5.75 -44.87 7.40
N ALA A 18 -5.53 -46.11 7.86
CA ALA A 18 -5.76 -46.52 9.25
C ALA A 18 -4.59 -46.22 10.20
N PHE A 19 -3.35 -46.22 9.71
CA PHE A 19 -2.14 -46.10 10.54
C PHE A 19 -1.26 -44.86 10.26
N GLY A 20 -1.45 -44.14 9.14
CA GLY A 20 -0.66 -42.97 8.76
C GLY A 20 -1.16 -41.62 9.30
N CYS A 21 -2.33 -41.59 9.92
CA CYS A 21 -2.82 -40.49 10.72
C CYS A 21 -3.32 -41.09 12.01
N SER A 22 -2.55 -41.01 13.10
CA SER A 22 -3.16 -41.08 14.42
C SER A 22 -4.07 -39.84 14.54
N ARG A 23 -5.30 -39.95 14.02
CA ARG A 23 -6.39 -39.08 14.44
C ARG A 23 -6.38 -39.21 15.96
N PRO A 24 -6.36 -38.09 16.70
CA PRO A 24 -6.57 -38.16 18.14
C PRO A 24 -7.81 -39.02 18.35
N SER A 25 -7.80 -39.89 19.35
CA SER A 25 -8.96 -40.72 19.68
C SER A 25 -10.24 -39.88 19.67
N GLY A 26 -11.42 -40.44 19.39
CA GLY A 26 -12.68 -39.67 19.40
C GLY A 26 -12.85 -38.83 20.68
N GLN A 27 -12.31 -39.31 21.80
CA GLN A 27 -12.21 -38.57 23.07
C GLN A 27 -11.21 -37.40 23.05
N GLU A 28 -10.00 -37.56 22.49
CA GLU A 28 -9.03 -36.45 22.37
C GLU A 28 -9.49 -35.38 21.37
N GLN A 29 -10.11 -35.76 20.25
CA GLN A 29 -10.73 -34.78 19.35
C GLN A 29 -11.90 -34.05 20.03
N ALA A 30 -12.70 -34.74 20.83
CA ALA A 30 -13.77 -34.12 21.61
C ALA A 30 -13.23 -33.20 22.74
N LYS A 31 -12.08 -33.54 23.35
CA LYS A 31 -11.40 -32.68 24.33
C LYS A 31 -10.78 -31.45 23.68
N LEU A 32 -10.10 -31.63 22.54
CA LEU A 32 -9.52 -30.53 21.79
C LEU A 32 -10.62 -29.54 21.45
N LYS A 33 -11.74 -29.99 20.86
CA LYS A 33 -12.95 -29.23 20.48
C LYS A 33 -13.61 -28.38 21.58
N LYS A 34 -13.16 -28.49 22.84
CA LYS A 34 -13.65 -27.70 23.98
C LYS A 34 -12.71 -26.53 24.34
N LEU A 35 -11.56 -26.39 23.69
CA LEU A 35 -10.60 -25.31 23.95
C LEU A 35 -11.01 -24.04 23.21
N VAL A 36 -11.80 -23.21 23.89
CA VAL A 36 -12.28 -21.91 23.40
C VAL A 36 -11.41 -20.76 23.92
N VAL A 37 -11.47 -19.62 23.25
CA VAL A 37 -10.89 -18.38 23.80
C VAL A 37 -11.64 -17.94 25.06
N GLU A 38 -10.93 -17.34 26.00
CA GLU A 38 -11.51 -16.80 27.24
C GLU A 38 -11.83 -15.30 27.07
N ASN A 39 -12.79 -14.80 27.83
CA ASN A 39 -13.14 -13.37 27.88
C ASN A 39 -13.43 -12.73 26.52
N LEU A 40 -14.06 -13.46 25.59
CA LEU A 40 -14.51 -12.86 24.34
C LEU A 40 -15.55 -11.75 24.63
N GLN A 41 -15.25 -10.53 24.19
CA GLN A 41 -16.10 -9.36 24.32
C GLN A 41 -16.21 -8.69 22.95
N VAL A 42 -17.35 -8.04 22.72
CA VAL A 42 -17.58 -7.17 21.57
C VAL A 42 -18.08 -5.85 22.15
N LYS A 43 -17.43 -4.76 21.80
CA LYS A 43 -17.75 -3.41 22.26
C LYS A 43 -17.79 -2.48 21.08
N ASP A 44 -18.57 -1.43 21.24
CA ASP A 44 -18.58 -0.28 20.35
C ASP A 44 -17.20 0.40 20.30
N ILE A 45 -16.85 0.99 19.16
CA ILE A 45 -15.63 1.78 19.02
C ILE A 45 -15.98 3.22 19.40
N PRO A 46 -15.39 3.80 20.45
CA PRO A 46 -15.81 5.10 20.93
C PRO A 46 -15.48 6.21 19.93
N ASN A 47 -16.38 7.17 19.79
CA ASN A 47 -16.24 8.36 18.92
C ASN A 47 -16.01 8.00 17.44
N ASP A 48 -16.64 6.93 16.94
CA ASP A 48 -16.69 6.61 15.52
C ASP A 48 -18.09 6.89 14.93
N GLY A 49 -18.22 6.76 13.61
CA GLY A 49 -19.50 7.00 12.92
C GLY A 49 -20.52 5.86 13.03
N GLY A 50 -20.37 4.98 14.02
CA GLY A 50 -21.25 3.83 14.23
C GLY A 50 -21.15 2.76 13.13
N ASP A 51 -20.01 2.65 12.48
CA ASP A 51 -19.73 1.63 11.47
C ASP A 51 -18.73 0.56 11.94
N GLY A 52 -18.36 0.60 13.22
CA GLY A 52 -17.30 -0.21 13.80
C GLY A 52 -17.66 -0.96 15.08
N LEU A 53 -17.05 -2.14 15.26
CA LEU A 53 -17.06 -2.88 16.52
C LEU A 53 -15.66 -3.40 16.85
N MET A 54 -15.25 -3.29 18.12
CA MET A 54 -14.01 -3.85 18.65
C MET A 54 -14.29 -5.18 19.35
N LEU A 55 -13.60 -6.22 18.91
CA LEU A 55 -13.54 -7.52 19.55
C LEU A 55 -12.31 -7.59 20.45
N SER A 56 -12.46 -8.14 21.65
CA SER A 56 -11.34 -8.50 22.49
C SER A 56 -11.47 -9.91 23.06
N TRP A 57 -10.35 -10.62 23.21
CA TRP A 57 -10.32 -11.94 23.86
C TRP A 57 -8.94 -12.25 24.43
N LYS A 58 -8.89 -13.17 25.39
CA LYS A 58 -7.63 -13.71 25.90
C LYS A 58 -7.13 -14.84 24.99
N PRO A 59 -5.90 -14.76 24.44
CA PRO A 59 -5.36 -15.79 23.58
C PRO A 59 -5.12 -17.10 24.36
N LEU A 60 -5.22 -18.23 23.65
CA LEU A 60 -4.85 -19.52 24.22
C LEU A 60 -3.34 -19.59 24.51
N PRO A 61 -2.91 -20.33 25.54
CA PRO A 61 -1.51 -20.43 25.88
C PRO A 61 -0.69 -21.05 24.75
N LYS A 62 0.58 -20.65 24.67
CA LYS A 62 1.52 -21.02 23.59
C LYS A 62 1.65 -22.53 23.36
N ASP A 63 1.48 -23.36 24.40
CA ASP A 63 1.55 -24.83 24.30
C ASP A 63 0.45 -25.42 23.40
N LYS A 64 -0.62 -24.67 23.12
CA LYS A 64 -1.69 -25.07 22.19
C LYS A 64 -1.33 -24.89 20.72
N ARG A 65 -0.18 -24.28 20.43
CA ARG A 65 0.39 -24.13 19.07
C ARG A 65 -0.65 -23.58 18.07
N VAL A 66 -1.35 -22.53 18.49
CA VAL A 66 -2.29 -21.79 17.64
C VAL A 66 -1.51 -21.08 16.53
N GLN A 67 -1.92 -21.31 15.28
CA GLN A 67 -1.37 -20.63 14.10
C GLN A 67 -2.24 -19.44 13.68
N GLU A 68 -3.54 -19.47 13.96
CA GLU A 68 -4.46 -18.39 13.61
C GLU A 68 -5.70 -18.41 14.51
N TYR A 69 -6.32 -17.24 14.68
CA TYR A 69 -7.66 -17.05 15.24
C TYR A 69 -8.62 -16.65 14.12
N ARG A 70 -9.57 -17.51 13.78
CA ARG A 70 -10.61 -17.21 12.79
C ARG A 70 -11.78 -16.48 13.43
N ILE A 71 -12.22 -15.39 12.81
CA ILE A 71 -13.31 -14.54 13.28
C ILE A 71 -14.51 -14.74 12.36
N TYR A 72 -15.67 -14.96 12.96
CA TYR A 72 -16.94 -15.13 12.25
C TYR A 72 -17.94 -14.08 12.73
N ARG A 73 -18.73 -13.53 11.80
CA ARG A 73 -19.75 -12.49 12.03
C ARG A 73 -21.10 -12.90 11.46
N GLY A 74 -22.18 -12.56 12.14
CA GLY A 74 -23.52 -12.65 11.59
C GLY A 74 -24.51 -11.73 12.30
N VAL A 75 -25.73 -11.66 11.79
CA VAL A 75 -26.84 -10.89 12.39
C VAL A 75 -27.76 -11.77 13.26
N HIS A 76 -27.38 -13.04 13.42
CA HIS A 76 -28.06 -14.01 14.27
C HIS A 76 -27.03 -14.99 14.85
N PRO A 77 -27.12 -15.41 16.13
CA PRO A 77 -26.13 -16.27 16.77
C PRO A 77 -25.97 -17.66 16.12
N ASP A 78 -27.01 -18.13 15.41
CA ASP A 78 -27.02 -19.43 14.75
C ASP A 78 -26.46 -19.40 13.31
N THR A 79 -26.18 -18.22 12.76
CA THR A 79 -25.68 -18.07 11.38
C THR A 79 -24.53 -17.06 11.33
N LEU A 80 -23.30 -17.56 11.46
CA LEU A 80 -22.08 -16.76 11.45
C LEU A 80 -21.22 -17.10 10.24
N PHE A 81 -20.88 -16.08 9.45
CA PHE A 81 -20.05 -16.19 8.25
C PHE A 81 -18.60 -15.86 8.58
N PHE A 82 -17.66 -16.57 7.97
CA PHE A 82 -16.24 -16.26 8.07
C PHE A 82 -15.99 -14.82 7.62
N LEU A 83 -15.36 -14.03 8.49
CA LEU A 83 -15.00 -12.64 8.23
C LEU A 83 -13.52 -12.54 7.89
N THR A 84 -12.64 -13.00 8.80
CA THR A 84 -11.18 -12.94 8.63
C THR A 84 -10.44 -13.89 9.57
N SER A 85 -9.12 -13.89 9.51
CA SER A 85 -8.23 -14.62 10.42
C SER A 85 -7.06 -13.75 10.88
N VAL A 86 -6.78 -13.75 12.18
CA VAL A 86 -5.58 -13.14 12.77
C VAL A 86 -4.49 -14.20 12.86
N GLN A 87 -3.39 -14.01 12.12
CA GLN A 87 -2.28 -14.97 12.06
C GLN A 87 -1.36 -14.84 13.28
N VAL A 88 -0.85 -15.97 13.79
CA VAL A 88 -0.02 -16.06 14.99
C VAL A 88 1.22 -16.91 14.70
N ASN A 89 2.39 -16.40 15.09
CA ASN A 89 3.60 -17.21 15.05
C ASN A 89 3.56 -18.28 16.14
N VAL A 90 3.40 -19.53 15.73
CA VAL A 90 3.25 -20.70 16.61
C VAL A 90 4.40 -20.85 17.62
N LYS A 91 5.62 -20.42 17.25
CA LYS A 91 6.81 -20.54 18.10
C LYS A 91 6.90 -19.46 19.17
N THR A 92 6.41 -18.26 18.92
CA THR A 92 6.44 -17.18 19.92
C THR A 92 5.13 -17.11 20.71
N GLY A 93 4.01 -17.50 20.09
CA GLY A 93 2.66 -17.26 20.61
C GLY A 93 2.29 -15.78 20.54
N VAL A 94 1.25 -15.42 21.28
CA VAL A 94 0.86 -14.02 21.54
C VAL A 94 1.50 -13.58 22.85
N ALA A 95 2.18 -12.44 22.84
CA ALA A 95 2.92 -11.94 24.02
C ALA A 95 2.03 -11.16 24.99
N THR A 96 0.90 -10.63 24.53
CA THR A 96 -0.06 -9.85 25.32
C THR A 96 -1.13 -10.76 25.94
N ASP A 97 -1.67 -10.34 27.08
CA ASP A 97 -2.77 -11.05 27.76
C ASP A 97 -4.12 -10.88 27.05
N GLU A 98 -4.23 -9.92 26.15
CA GLU A 98 -5.44 -9.61 25.38
C GLU A 98 -5.08 -9.42 23.90
N MET A 99 -5.98 -9.92 23.04
CA MET A 99 -6.00 -9.72 21.59
C MET A 99 -7.13 -8.76 21.25
N LEU A 100 -6.87 -7.85 20.31
CA LEU A 100 -7.85 -6.90 19.79
C LEU A 100 -8.04 -7.10 18.29
N TYR A 101 -9.27 -6.96 17.82
CA TYR A 101 -9.62 -6.89 16.41
C TYR A 101 -10.72 -5.86 16.19
N TYR A 102 -10.57 -5.01 15.18
CA TYR A 102 -11.54 -3.98 14.84
C TYR A 102 -12.26 -4.37 13.54
N ASP A 103 -13.58 -4.53 13.60
CA ASP A 103 -14.44 -4.69 12.44
C ASP A 103 -15.09 -3.35 12.13
N SER A 104 -14.40 -2.50 11.36
CA SER A 104 -14.87 -1.18 10.96
C SER A 104 -14.64 -0.94 9.46
N GLY A 105 -15.42 -0.02 8.89
CA GLY A 105 -15.38 0.30 7.47
C GLY A 105 -15.89 -0.82 6.55
N TYR A 106 -15.64 -0.67 5.26
CA TYR A 106 -16.14 -1.59 4.23
C TYR A 106 -15.24 -2.82 4.07
N SER A 107 -15.79 -3.99 4.37
CA SER A 107 -15.15 -5.30 4.19
C SER A 107 -15.84 -6.12 3.08
N SER A 108 -15.14 -7.08 2.50
CA SER A 108 -15.72 -7.95 1.47
C SER A 108 -16.89 -8.75 2.02
N PHE A 109 -18.08 -8.58 1.43
CA PHE A 109 -19.31 -9.24 1.86
C PHE A 109 -19.66 -10.40 0.92
N VAL A 110 -19.73 -10.12 -0.39
CA VAL A 110 -19.95 -11.12 -1.44
C VAL A 110 -19.00 -10.85 -2.60
N SER A 111 -18.20 -11.84 -2.98
CA SER A 111 -17.25 -11.76 -4.10
C SER A 111 -17.38 -12.98 -5.02
N LEU A 112 -16.53 -13.05 -6.05
CA LEU A 112 -16.44 -14.23 -6.93
C LEU A 112 -16.06 -15.51 -6.18
N ASP A 113 -15.27 -15.38 -5.10
CA ASP A 113 -14.82 -16.49 -4.26
C ASP A 113 -15.89 -16.95 -3.26
N SER A 114 -16.95 -16.15 -3.06
CA SER A 114 -18.08 -16.53 -2.23
C SER A 114 -18.75 -17.81 -2.75
N PRO A 115 -19.20 -18.69 -1.83
CA PRO A 115 -19.77 -19.97 -2.22
C PRO A 115 -21.08 -19.75 -3.00
N GLY A 116 -21.33 -20.56 -4.03
CA GLY A 116 -22.56 -20.42 -4.83
C GLY A 116 -23.85 -20.77 -4.08
N LYS A 117 -23.76 -21.44 -2.93
CA LYS A 117 -24.85 -21.77 -2.00
C LYS A 117 -24.32 -21.79 -0.58
N LEU A 118 -25.19 -21.70 0.41
CA LEU A 118 -24.82 -21.78 1.82
C LEU A 118 -24.03 -23.06 2.11
N LYS A 119 -22.85 -22.92 2.73
CA LYS A 119 -21.93 -24.04 3.05
C LYS A 119 -21.36 -23.89 4.45
N HIS A 120 -21.54 -24.92 5.27
CA HIS A 120 -20.90 -25.02 6.58
C HIS A 120 -19.37 -25.03 6.47
N GLU A 121 -18.74 -24.60 7.55
CA GLU A 121 -17.30 -24.64 7.72
C GLU A 121 -16.76 -26.09 7.69
N LYS A 122 -15.63 -26.31 7.01
CA LYS A 122 -15.05 -27.67 6.88
C LYS A 122 -14.59 -28.23 8.23
N GLY A 123 -14.00 -27.37 9.07
CA GLY A 123 -13.49 -27.74 10.39
C GLY A 123 -14.57 -27.96 11.44
N ALA A 124 -15.79 -27.49 11.18
CA ALA A 124 -16.92 -27.55 12.10
C ALA A 124 -18.25 -27.83 11.36
N PRO A 125 -18.40 -28.99 10.71
CA PRO A 125 -19.64 -29.33 10.02
C PRO A 125 -20.79 -29.42 11.03
N GLY A 126 -21.95 -28.83 10.71
CA GLY A 126 -23.13 -28.83 11.56
C GLY A 126 -23.10 -27.84 12.73
N SER A 127 -22.08 -26.97 12.82
CA SER A 127 -22.13 -25.81 13.71
C SER A 127 -22.86 -24.63 13.07
N ASN A 128 -22.99 -23.54 13.83
CA ASN A 128 -23.46 -22.23 13.38
C ASN A 128 -22.47 -21.48 12.47
N LEU A 129 -21.35 -22.11 12.06
CA LEU A 129 -20.29 -21.47 11.26
C LEU A 129 -20.38 -21.83 9.78
N TYR A 130 -20.26 -20.81 8.95
CA TYR A 130 -20.33 -20.87 7.49
C TYR A 130 -19.10 -20.23 6.86
N ARG A 131 -18.71 -20.72 5.68
CA ARG A 131 -17.48 -20.26 5.01
C ARG A 131 -17.50 -18.82 4.50
N GLY A 132 -18.68 -18.23 4.38
CA GLY A 132 -18.90 -16.90 3.81
C GLY A 132 -20.33 -16.73 3.30
N VAL A 133 -20.77 -15.48 3.12
CA VAL A 133 -22.10 -15.18 2.58
C VAL A 133 -22.16 -15.71 1.13
N PRO A 134 -23.14 -16.55 0.78
CA PRO A 134 -23.21 -17.14 -0.54
C PRO A 134 -23.68 -16.12 -1.58
N ARG A 135 -23.40 -16.40 -2.85
CA ARG A 135 -23.96 -15.69 -4.03
C ARG A 135 -25.43 -16.09 -4.23
N ASP A 136 -26.25 -15.83 -3.23
CA ASP A 136 -27.69 -16.07 -3.16
C ASP A 136 -28.41 -14.75 -2.90
N THR A 137 -29.17 -14.28 -3.88
CA THR A 137 -29.73 -12.93 -3.84
C THR A 137 -30.80 -12.78 -2.77
N GLU A 138 -31.61 -13.81 -2.49
CA GLU A 138 -32.65 -13.72 -1.47
C GLU A 138 -32.02 -13.58 -0.07
N LEU A 139 -30.96 -14.34 0.21
CA LEU A 139 -30.25 -14.23 1.48
C LEU A 139 -29.53 -12.89 1.62
N VAL A 140 -28.81 -12.46 0.57
CA VAL A 140 -28.08 -11.18 0.57
C VAL A 140 -29.04 -10.00 0.72
N ALA A 141 -30.21 -10.04 0.05
CA ALA A 141 -31.26 -9.03 0.16
C ALA A 141 -31.85 -8.90 1.57
N ARG A 142 -31.89 -9.98 2.35
CA ARG A 142 -32.31 -9.91 3.75
C ARG A 142 -31.20 -9.37 4.64
N LEU A 143 -29.96 -9.81 4.41
CA LEU A 143 -28.83 -9.33 5.19
C LEU A 143 -28.56 -7.84 4.94
N SER A 144 -28.88 -7.31 3.76
CA SER A 144 -28.66 -5.88 3.43
C SER A 144 -29.45 -4.91 4.31
N GLU A 145 -30.46 -5.35 5.04
CA GLU A 145 -31.16 -4.52 6.05
C GLU A 145 -30.24 -4.16 7.24
N SER A 146 -29.21 -4.97 7.46
CA SER A 146 -28.28 -4.88 8.58
C SER A 146 -26.90 -4.37 8.16
N PHE A 147 -26.69 -3.94 6.91
CA PHE A 147 -25.38 -3.46 6.47
C PHE A 147 -25.52 -2.32 5.48
N SER A 148 -24.59 -1.36 5.55
CA SER A 148 -24.40 -0.40 4.48
C SER A 148 -23.59 -1.06 3.37
N LEU A 149 -24.10 -1.05 2.14
CA LEU A 149 -23.53 -1.83 1.04
C LEU A 149 -23.00 -0.97 -0.10
N LEU A 150 -21.77 -1.26 -0.52
CA LEU A 150 -21.15 -0.73 -1.74
C LEU A 150 -20.91 -1.84 -2.75
N SER A 151 -21.16 -1.54 -4.01
CA SER A 151 -20.77 -2.37 -5.14
C SER A 151 -19.49 -1.81 -5.76
N GLN A 152 -18.43 -2.60 -5.79
CA GLN A 152 -17.21 -2.33 -6.56
C GLN A 152 -17.26 -3.10 -7.87
N ILE A 153 -17.23 -2.38 -8.98
CA ILE A 153 -17.57 -2.89 -10.32
C ILE A 153 -16.43 -2.55 -11.26
N GLU A 154 -15.99 -3.46 -12.13
CA GLU A 154 -15.08 -3.07 -13.21
C GLU A 154 -15.74 -2.01 -14.10
N ASP A 155 -15.02 -0.97 -14.47
CA ASP A 155 -15.54 0.16 -15.25
C ASP A 155 -16.24 -0.30 -16.55
N GLY A 156 -15.63 -1.22 -17.29
CA GLY A 156 -16.18 -1.80 -18.50
C GLY A 156 -17.48 -2.60 -18.27
N ASP A 157 -17.64 -3.21 -17.09
CA ASP A 157 -18.88 -3.91 -16.72
C ASP A 157 -19.99 -2.92 -16.42
N TYR A 158 -19.69 -1.84 -15.68
CA TYR A 158 -20.65 -0.78 -15.37
C TYR A 158 -21.11 -0.06 -16.65
N TYR A 159 -20.17 0.30 -17.53
CA TYR A 159 -20.46 1.07 -18.76
C TYR A 159 -21.19 0.27 -19.84
N TYR A 160 -20.94 -1.04 -19.94
CA TYR A 160 -21.35 -1.79 -21.13
C TYR A 160 -22.09 -3.09 -20.86
N LYS A 161 -22.16 -3.58 -19.61
CA LYS A 161 -22.72 -4.89 -19.29
C LYS A 161 -23.79 -4.89 -18.19
N THR A 162 -24.20 -3.72 -17.71
CA THR A 162 -25.33 -3.57 -16.79
C THR A 162 -26.67 -3.88 -17.46
N VAL A 163 -27.68 -4.19 -16.65
CA VAL A 163 -29.06 -4.46 -17.10
C VAL A 163 -29.98 -3.36 -16.61
N LYS A 164 -30.69 -2.69 -17.52
CA LYS A 164 -31.70 -1.69 -17.16
C LYS A 164 -32.79 -2.35 -16.32
N ALA A 165 -32.98 -1.88 -15.09
CA ALA A 165 -33.88 -2.49 -14.11
C ALA A 165 -34.74 -1.45 -13.39
N ARG A 166 -35.92 -1.89 -12.96
CA ARG A 166 -36.85 -1.17 -12.07
C ARG A 166 -37.08 -2.01 -10.82
N SER A 167 -37.44 -1.36 -9.72
CA SER A 167 -37.92 -2.07 -8.54
C SER A 167 -39.33 -2.66 -8.77
N ALA A 168 -39.78 -3.45 -7.81
CA ALA A 168 -41.14 -3.96 -7.72
C ALA A 168 -42.09 -2.99 -7.00
N ASP A 169 -41.55 -1.90 -6.43
CA ASP A 169 -42.35 -0.81 -5.88
C ASP A 169 -43.01 -0.04 -7.02
N LYS A 170 -44.28 0.32 -6.85
CA LYS A 170 -45.03 1.09 -7.85
C LYS A 170 -44.78 2.59 -7.72
N GLU A 171 -44.36 3.04 -6.54
CA GLU A 171 -44.06 4.45 -6.26
C GLU A 171 -42.64 4.84 -6.71
N ASP A 172 -41.76 3.86 -6.90
CA ASP A 172 -40.39 4.08 -7.37
C ASP A 172 -40.31 4.06 -8.90
N GLU A 173 -40.24 5.25 -9.50
CA GLU A 173 -40.10 5.41 -10.95
C GLU A 173 -38.66 5.33 -11.46
N ASN A 174 -37.67 5.15 -10.55
CA ASN A 174 -36.26 5.21 -10.89
C ASN A 174 -35.81 4.07 -11.81
N ILE A 175 -34.75 4.37 -12.58
CA ILE A 175 -34.04 3.41 -13.42
C ILE A 175 -32.68 3.11 -12.81
N TYR A 176 -32.42 1.81 -12.59
CA TYR A 176 -31.18 1.32 -12.02
C TYR A 176 -30.29 0.61 -13.03
N ALA A 177 -29.00 0.61 -12.75
CA ALA A 177 -28.03 -0.33 -13.29
C ALA A 177 -28.10 -1.63 -12.49
N GLY A 178 -28.71 -2.66 -13.08
CA GLY A 178 -28.78 -4.00 -12.50
C GLY A 178 -27.51 -4.80 -12.75
N LEU A 179 -26.92 -5.34 -11.69
CA LEU A 179 -25.67 -6.09 -11.71
C LEU A 179 -25.85 -7.51 -11.16
N ARG A 180 -25.21 -8.49 -11.80
CA ARG A 180 -25.10 -9.86 -11.28
C ARG A 180 -23.93 -9.96 -10.30
N PHE A 181 -23.93 -10.97 -9.43
CA PHE A 181 -22.82 -11.20 -8.50
C PHE A 181 -21.47 -11.43 -9.17
N ASN A 182 -21.43 -11.90 -10.41
CA ASN A 182 -20.16 -12.14 -11.12
C ASN A 182 -19.60 -10.89 -11.83
N GLN A 183 -20.27 -9.75 -11.71
CA GLN A 183 -19.86 -8.46 -12.30
C GLN A 183 -19.39 -7.46 -11.24
N GLN A 184 -19.41 -7.84 -9.96
CA GLN A 184 -19.17 -6.94 -8.85
C GLN A 184 -18.59 -7.68 -7.65
N THR A 185 -17.91 -6.93 -6.79
CA THR A 185 -17.69 -7.30 -5.39
C THR A 185 -18.57 -6.43 -4.53
N ILE A 186 -19.42 -7.04 -3.71
CA ILE A 186 -20.23 -6.33 -2.72
C ILE A 186 -19.40 -6.21 -1.45
N LEU A 187 -19.24 -4.98 -0.99
CA LEU A 187 -18.62 -4.62 0.28
C LEU A 187 -19.72 -4.23 1.27
N ALA A 188 -19.49 -4.50 2.55
CA ALA A 188 -20.38 -4.16 3.64
C ALA A 188 -19.63 -3.47 4.76
N SER A 189 -20.17 -2.37 5.27
CA SER A 189 -19.84 -1.83 6.60
C SER A 189 -21.00 -2.06 7.55
N LEU A 190 -20.71 -2.05 8.86
CA LEU A 190 -21.75 -2.13 9.87
C LEU A 190 -22.61 -0.86 9.79
N LYS A 191 -23.86 -1.01 10.23
CA LYS A 191 -24.84 0.08 10.32
C LYS A 191 -25.24 0.28 11.79
N SER A 192 -25.16 1.52 12.27
CA SER A 192 -25.76 2.00 13.51
C SER A 192 -27.24 2.34 13.33
N ALA A 193 -28.00 2.29 14.42
CA ALA A 193 -29.42 2.66 14.42
C ALA A 193 -29.56 4.18 14.40
N GLN A 194 -30.33 4.71 13.45
CA GLN A 194 -30.73 6.12 13.48
C GLN A 194 -31.78 6.37 14.57
N PRO A 195 -31.96 7.62 15.06
CA PRO A 195 -32.96 7.93 16.07
C PRO A 195 -34.37 7.44 15.69
N GLY A 196 -34.92 6.50 16.48
CA GLY A 196 -36.23 5.89 16.23
C GLY A 196 -36.19 4.57 15.43
N GLU A 197 -35.04 4.16 14.90
CA GLU A 197 -34.83 2.82 14.33
C GLU A 197 -34.49 1.80 15.42
N LYS A 198 -34.76 0.52 15.15
CA LYS A 198 -34.35 -0.57 16.03
C LYS A 198 -32.85 -0.86 15.81
N PRO A 199 -32.04 -0.95 16.88
CA PRO A 199 -30.63 -1.32 16.73
C PRO A 199 -30.42 -2.72 16.15
N VAL A 200 -29.29 -2.87 15.44
CA VAL A 200 -28.86 -4.13 14.83
C VAL A 200 -27.77 -4.75 15.70
N ASP A 201 -28.04 -5.97 16.19
CA ASP A 201 -27.04 -6.73 16.93
C ASP A 201 -26.22 -7.60 15.98
N TYR A 202 -24.89 -7.43 16.02
CA TYR A 202 -23.94 -8.27 15.30
C TYR A 202 -23.31 -9.27 16.25
N TYR A 203 -23.39 -10.54 15.89
CA TYR A 203 -22.89 -11.67 16.66
C TYR A 203 -21.53 -12.09 16.14
N TYR A 204 -20.58 -12.29 17.05
CA TYR A 204 -19.23 -12.72 16.75
C TYR A 204 -18.83 -13.96 17.53
N THR A 205 -17.97 -14.77 16.91
CA THR A 205 -17.21 -15.80 17.62
C THR A 205 -15.79 -15.91 17.06
N VAL A 206 -14.87 -16.32 17.92
CA VAL A 206 -13.46 -16.50 17.59
C VAL A 206 -13.09 -17.97 17.78
N VAL A 207 -12.44 -18.53 16.76
CA VAL A 207 -12.10 -19.95 16.68
C VAL A 207 -10.58 -20.11 16.52
N PRO A 208 -9.85 -20.60 17.55
CA PRO A 208 -8.44 -20.90 17.43
C PRO A 208 -8.21 -22.14 16.56
N VAL A 209 -7.27 -22.04 15.63
CA VAL A 209 -6.83 -23.13 14.76
C VAL A 209 -5.35 -23.39 15.01
N ASN A 210 -4.99 -24.65 15.25
CA ASN A 210 -3.61 -25.04 15.50
C ASN A 210 -2.81 -25.27 14.20
N GLU A 211 -1.49 -25.45 14.33
CA GLU A 211 -0.57 -25.74 13.21
C GLU A 211 -0.90 -27.01 12.38
N ARG A 212 -1.82 -27.86 12.86
CA ARG A 212 -2.32 -29.04 12.15
C ARG A 212 -3.63 -28.77 11.42
N ASN A 213 -4.03 -27.50 11.30
CA ASN A 213 -5.32 -27.05 10.77
C ASN A 213 -6.53 -27.63 11.52
N GLN A 214 -6.39 -27.92 12.82
CA GLN A 214 -7.48 -28.42 13.64
C GLN A 214 -8.13 -27.29 14.42
N TYR A 215 -9.47 -27.28 14.40
CA TYR A 215 -10.28 -26.36 15.18
C TYR A 215 -10.23 -26.79 16.65
N LEU A 216 -9.76 -25.89 17.50
CA LEU A 216 -9.68 -26.14 18.94
C LEU A 216 -11.01 -25.90 19.62
N GLY A 217 -11.76 -24.83 19.34
CA GLY A 217 -13.06 -24.67 19.99
C GLY A 217 -13.83 -23.48 19.46
N ILE A 218 -15.15 -23.54 19.55
CA ILE A 218 -16.02 -22.45 19.12
C ILE A 218 -16.52 -21.76 20.38
N ALA A 219 -16.06 -20.53 20.61
CA ALA A 219 -16.58 -19.71 21.71
C ALA A 219 -18.08 -19.45 21.50
N LYS A 220 -18.83 -19.31 22.59
CA LYS A 220 -20.24 -18.91 22.50
C LYS A 220 -20.31 -17.55 21.80
N PRO A 221 -21.21 -17.36 20.81
CA PRO A 221 -21.33 -16.07 20.14
C PRO A 221 -21.67 -14.95 21.13
N VAL A 222 -20.99 -13.81 20.97
CA VAL A 222 -21.21 -12.59 21.74
C VAL A 222 -21.69 -11.51 20.79
N ALA A 223 -22.69 -10.74 21.20
CA ALA A 223 -23.26 -9.66 20.40
C ALA A 223 -22.61 -8.31 20.75
N GLY A 224 -22.54 -7.43 19.76
CA GLY A 224 -22.28 -6.00 19.92
C GLY A 224 -23.14 -5.20 18.96
N THR A 225 -23.38 -3.95 19.32
CA THR A 225 -24.23 -3.01 18.58
C THR A 225 -23.39 -1.76 18.36
N PRO A 226 -23.11 -1.36 17.11
CA PRO A 226 -22.36 -0.15 16.83
C PRO A 226 -23.24 1.07 17.11
N ILE A 227 -22.64 2.10 17.68
CA ILE A 227 -23.30 3.35 18.07
C ILE A 227 -22.60 4.48 17.36
N ASP A 228 -23.38 5.37 16.76
CA ASP A 228 -22.88 6.60 16.20
C ASP A 228 -22.64 7.60 17.34
N ASP A 229 -21.37 7.75 17.71
CA ASP A 229 -20.93 8.54 18.84
C ASP A 229 -20.50 9.94 18.40
N ALA A 230 -20.66 10.91 19.30
CA ALA A 230 -20.07 12.23 19.06
C ALA A 230 -18.55 12.13 18.86
N PRO A 231 -17.97 12.88 17.90
CA PRO A 231 -16.54 12.84 17.67
C PRO A 231 -15.74 13.27 18.89
N GLU A 232 -14.50 12.78 19.00
CA GLU A 232 -13.59 13.21 20.04
C GLU A 232 -13.19 14.69 19.82
N ALA A 233 -12.97 15.42 20.91
CA ALA A 233 -12.48 16.80 20.83
C ALA A 233 -11.10 16.85 20.15
N SER A 234 -10.80 17.95 19.46
CA SER A 234 -9.47 18.16 18.88
C SER A 234 -8.39 18.04 19.96
N PRO A 235 -7.34 17.22 19.73
CA PRO A 235 -6.20 17.12 20.65
C PRO A 235 -5.50 18.46 20.89
N GLY A 236 -5.54 19.37 19.92
CA GLY A 236 -4.93 20.69 20.02
C GLY A 236 -5.46 21.68 18.98
N LEU A 237 -5.75 22.89 19.45
CA LEU A 237 -5.94 24.08 18.63
C LEU A 237 -4.78 25.04 18.90
N PHE A 238 -4.23 25.60 17.82
CA PHE A 238 -3.18 26.61 17.87
C PHE A 238 -3.66 27.88 17.18
N ALA A 239 -3.29 29.03 17.73
CA ALA A 239 -3.71 30.32 17.23
C ALA A 239 -2.53 31.29 17.18
N ALA A 240 -2.44 32.07 16.11
CA ALA A 240 -1.48 33.18 15.97
C ALA A 240 -2.20 34.46 15.52
N ALA A 241 -1.79 35.59 16.10
CA ALA A 241 -2.28 36.91 15.74
C ALA A 241 -1.18 37.66 14.97
N VAL A 242 -1.42 37.90 13.68
CA VAL A 242 -0.45 38.53 12.76
C VAL A 242 -0.71 40.03 12.71
N GLU A 243 0.12 40.80 13.41
CA GLU A 243 -0.09 42.23 13.71
C GLU A 243 -0.14 43.13 12.47
N ASP A 244 0.73 42.90 11.50
CA ASP A 244 0.88 43.75 10.32
C ASP A 244 -0.12 43.47 9.21
N ASN A 245 -0.72 42.26 9.23
CA ASN A 245 -1.77 41.88 8.28
C ASN A 245 -3.18 41.93 8.88
N LEU A 246 -3.30 42.18 10.20
CA LEU A 246 -4.56 42.15 10.94
C LEU A 246 -5.35 40.84 10.71
N THR A 247 -4.65 39.71 10.80
CA THR A 247 -5.26 38.37 10.65
C THR A 247 -5.06 37.50 11.89
N LEU A 248 -6.00 36.57 12.10
CA LEU A 248 -5.85 35.44 13.01
C LEU A 248 -5.62 34.17 12.18
N GLN A 249 -4.61 33.39 12.54
CA GLN A 249 -4.34 32.09 11.93
C GLN A 249 -4.66 31.00 12.93
N PHE A 250 -5.41 29.99 12.49
CA PHE A 250 -5.74 28.81 13.28
C PHE A 250 -5.23 27.55 12.59
N GLU A 251 -4.69 26.64 13.38
CA GLU A 251 -4.26 25.31 12.96
C GLU A 251 -4.66 24.31 14.04
N TRP A 252 -5.11 23.12 13.66
CA TRP A 252 -5.59 22.13 14.61
C TRP A 252 -5.15 20.70 14.28
N GLU A 253 -5.22 19.85 15.29
CA GLU A 253 -5.01 18.42 15.19
C GLU A 253 -6.35 17.69 15.08
N TYR A 254 -6.40 16.65 14.25
CA TYR A 254 -7.56 15.76 14.17
C TYR A 254 -7.49 14.69 15.27
N PRO A 255 -8.66 14.26 15.81
CA PRO A 255 -8.73 13.09 16.68
C PRO A 255 -8.35 11.82 15.91
N LEU A 256 -8.19 10.70 16.63
CA LEU A 256 -7.80 9.43 16.02
C LEU A 256 -8.83 8.98 14.96
N ASN A 257 -10.11 9.01 15.31
CA ASN A 257 -11.24 8.69 14.43
C ASN A 257 -11.75 9.99 13.78
N HIS A 258 -11.22 10.34 12.62
CA HIS A 258 -11.54 11.60 11.94
C HIS A 258 -12.21 11.42 10.56
N ASP A 259 -12.37 10.17 10.11
CA ASP A 259 -12.96 9.86 8.81
C ASP A 259 -14.44 10.27 8.71
N ASP A 260 -15.14 10.32 9.85
CA ASP A 260 -16.55 10.69 9.96
C ASP A 260 -16.80 12.20 10.21
N LEU A 261 -15.73 13.02 10.31
CA LEU A 261 -15.90 14.45 10.53
C LEU A 261 -16.47 15.12 9.28
N ALA A 262 -17.60 15.82 9.41
CA ALA A 262 -18.20 16.60 8.34
C ALA A 262 -17.70 18.05 8.35
N ALA A 263 -17.63 18.69 9.52
CA ALA A 263 -17.36 20.12 9.65
C ALA A 263 -16.59 20.48 10.94
N TYR A 264 -16.00 21.67 10.95
CA TYR A 264 -15.41 22.29 12.13
C TYR A 264 -16.01 23.66 12.41
N SER A 265 -15.96 24.09 13.67
CA SER A 265 -16.30 25.46 14.09
C SER A 265 -15.34 25.94 15.17
N ILE A 266 -14.83 27.17 15.01
CA ILE A 266 -13.96 27.84 15.98
C ILE A 266 -14.76 28.94 16.66
N TYR A 267 -14.75 28.93 17.98
CA TYR A 267 -15.49 29.86 18.83
C TYR A 267 -14.55 30.73 19.64
N MET A 268 -14.88 32.02 19.79
CA MET A 268 -14.28 32.88 20.79
C MET A 268 -14.95 32.60 22.14
N VAL A 269 -14.18 32.08 23.10
CA VAL A 269 -14.68 31.57 24.39
C VAL A 269 -14.24 32.44 25.55
N PRO A 270 -14.92 32.36 26.72
CA PRO A 270 -14.52 33.11 27.91
C PRO A 270 -13.07 32.85 28.32
N ALA A 271 -12.38 33.89 28.79
CA ALA A 271 -10.98 33.82 29.20
C ALA A 271 -10.79 33.15 30.58
N LEU A 272 -11.14 31.87 30.70
CA LEU A 272 -11.00 31.07 31.92
C LEU A 272 -9.66 30.34 31.95
N PRO A 273 -9.00 30.12 33.11
CA PRO A 273 -7.78 29.32 33.21
C PRO A 273 -7.99 27.87 32.74
N ASP A 274 -6.93 27.23 32.20
CA ASP A 274 -7.00 25.85 31.68
C ASP A 274 -7.44 24.85 32.75
N SER A 275 -7.06 25.07 34.01
CA SER A 275 -7.50 24.24 35.13
C SER A 275 -9.01 24.31 35.34
N ALA A 276 -9.61 25.49 35.20
CA ALA A 276 -11.05 25.68 35.32
C ALA A 276 -11.79 25.12 34.10
N TRP A 277 -11.22 25.28 32.90
CA TRP A 277 -11.78 24.71 31.66
C TRP A 277 -11.85 23.18 31.71
N LYS A 278 -10.77 22.53 32.17
CA LYS A 278 -10.71 21.07 32.33
C LYS A 278 -11.67 20.50 33.38
N MET A 279 -12.18 21.35 34.29
CA MET A 279 -13.16 20.95 35.30
C MET A 279 -14.61 21.13 34.85
N MET A 280 -14.86 21.71 33.67
CA MET A 280 -16.22 21.92 33.18
C MET A 280 -16.92 20.60 32.85
N SER A 281 -18.20 20.50 33.19
CA SER A 281 -19.07 19.43 32.70
C SER A 281 -19.42 19.64 31.22
N ALA A 282 -19.92 18.60 30.55
CA ALA A 282 -20.38 18.69 29.17
C ALA A 282 -21.49 19.74 29.00
N GLU A 283 -22.42 19.84 29.96
CA GLU A 283 -23.50 20.83 29.93
C GLU A 283 -22.96 22.26 30.06
N GLN A 284 -21.91 22.46 30.86
CA GLN A 284 -21.26 23.77 30.99
C GLN A 284 -20.52 24.16 29.71
N GLN A 285 -19.83 23.23 29.06
CA GLN A 285 -19.20 23.49 27.78
C GLN A 285 -20.21 23.79 26.68
N GLU A 286 -21.36 23.11 26.67
CA GLU A 286 -22.44 23.38 25.71
C GLU A 286 -23.09 24.74 25.96
N ALA A 287 -23.28 25.14 27.22
CA ALA A 287 -23.73 26.50 27.57
C ALA A 287 -22.74 27.58 27.11
N VAL A 288 -21.42 27.30 27.21
CA VAL A 288 -20.38 28.18 26.67
C VAL A 288 -20.50 28.24 25.14
N ALA A 289 -20.59 27.11 24.44
CA ALA A 289 -20.76 27.07 22.99
C ALA A 289 -22.01 27.83 22.51
N GLY A 290 -23.13 27.73 23.25
CA GLY A 290 -24.39 28.40 22.92
C GLY A 290 -24.37 29.93 23.09
N THR A 291 -23.41 30.47 23.84
CA THR A 291 -23.24 31.93 24.06
C THR A 291 -21.97 32.50 23.43
N ALA A 292 -21.06 31.63 22.95
CA ALA A 292 -19.82 32.00 22.32
C ALA A 292 -20.03 32.53 20.89
N VAL A 293 -19.17 33.46 20.48
CA VAL A 293 -19.17 33.97 19.10
C VAL A 293 -18.46 32.96 18.21
N LYS A 294 -19.14 32.46 17.17
CA LYS A 294 -18.50 31.63 16.13
C LYS A 294 -17.66 32.51 15.21
N ILE A 295 -16.36 32.25 15.16
CA ILE A 295 -15.36 33.06 14.45
C ILE A 295 -15.02 32.47 13.09
N ALA A 296 -14.97 31.15 12.98
CA ALA A 296 -14.71 30.45 11.73
C ALA A 296 -15.43 29.10 11.69
N GLY A 297 -15.60 28.56 10.49
CA GLY A 297 -16.06 27.19 10.31
C GLY A 297 -16.05 26.80 8.83
N GLY A 298 -15.98 25.50 8.57
CA GLY A 298 -15.91 24.94 7.23
C GLY A 298 -16.07 23.42 7.23
N GLY A 299 -16.13 22.83 6.03
CA GLY A 299 -16.21 21.37 5.88
C GLY A 299 -14.84 20.70 5.96
N VAL A 300 -14.74 19.59 6.70
CA VAL A 300 -13.51 18.79 6.86
C VAL A 300 -13.63 17.33 6.41
N GLY A 301 -14.80 16.90 5.95
CA GLY A 301 -15.05 15.52 5.52
C GLY A 301 -14.77 15.19 4.06
N SER A 302 -15.15 13.97 3.65
CA SER A 302 -14.97 13.44 2.29
C SER A 302 -13.53 13.52 1.77
N GLY A 303 -12.55 13.40 2.66
CA GLY A 303 -11.12 13.51 2.33
C GLY A 303 -10.60 14.95 2.15
N SER A 304 -11.39 15.98 2.42
CA SER A 304 -10.97 17.40 2.38
C SER A 304 -9.85 17.64 3.40
N LEU A 305 -10.04 17.25 4.67
CA LEU A 305 -9.03 17.17 5.74
C LEU A 305 -8.04 18.37 5.82
N LYS A 306 -8.45 19.57 5.41
CA LYS A 306 -7.67 20.80 5.60
C LYS A 306 -7.77 21.20 7.07
N ASN A 307 -6.62 21.33 7.73
CA ASN A 307 -6.53 21.52 9.18
C ASN A 307 -6.07 22.92 9.60
N ASN A 308 -6.26 23.93 8.75
CA ASN A 308 -5.94 25.32 9.04
C ASN A 308 -6.89 26.31 8.36
N CYS A 309 -6.97 27.52 8.92
CA CYS A 309 -7.69 28.64 8.32
C CYS A 309 -7.14 30.00 8.78
N VAL A 310 -7.34 31.01 7.94
CA VAL A 310 -7.02 32.41 8.23
C VAL A 310 -8.33 33.19 8.35
N VAL A 311 -8.42 34.06 9.36
CA VAL A 311 -9.56 34.96 9.57
C VAL A 311 -9.07 36.39 9.53
N THR A 312 -9.67 37.18 8.65
CA THR A 312 -9.39 38.61 8.44
C THR A 312 -10.20 39.48 9.40
N GLU A 313 -9.80 40.75 9.56
CA GLU A 313 -10.57 41.72 10.34
C GLU A 313 -11.99 41.94 9.80
N GLU A 314 -12.17 41.85 8.48
CA GLU A 314 -13.50 41.93 7.85
C GLU A 314 -14.38 40.74 8.26
N GLU A 315 -13.84 39.52 8.22
CA GLU A 315 -14.56 38.31 8.64
C GLU A 315 -14.87 38.32 10.14
N LEU A 316 -14.00 38.89 10.99
CA LEU A 316 -14.29 39.09 12.41
C LEU A 316 -15.46 40.06 12.63
N SER A 317 -15.48 41.15 11.89
CA SER A 317 -16.57 42.15 11.96
C SER A 317 -17.91 41.58 11.48
N GLN A 318 -17.87 40.65 10.52
CA GLN A 318 -19.04 39.90 10.06
C GLN A 318 -19.50 38.85 11.09
N ALA A 319 -18.56 38.19 11.77
CA ALA A 319 -18.84 37.19 12.80
C ALA A 319 -19.53 37.79 14.04
N ALA A 320 -19.10 38.98 14.48
CA ALA A 320 -19.78 39.76 15.50
C ALA A 320 -19.63 41.26 15.25
N PRO A 321 -20.73 42.01 15.07
CA PRO A 321 -20.68 43.45 14.87
C PRO A 321 -19.88 44.16 15.97
N GLY A 322 -18.81 44.87 15.59
CA GLY A 322 -17.94 45.61 16.51
C GLY A 322 -16.77 44.82 17.09
N LEU A 323 -16.58 43.55 16.73
CA LEU A 323 -15.40 42.77 17.09
C LEU A 323 -14.20 43.18 16.23
N SER A 324 -13.21 43.86 16.84
CA SER A 324 -11.98 44.24 16.15
C SER A 324 -10.91 43.15 16.23
N TRP A 325 -9.91 43.21 15.34
CA TRP A 325 -8.74 42.33 15.41
C TRP A 325 -8.00 42.47 16.75
N GLU A 326 -7.88 43.70 17.27
CA GLU A 326 -7.20 43.97 18.54
C GLU A 326 -7.89 43.25 19.71
N GLN A 327 -9.23 43.28 19.76
CA GLN A 327 -9.99 42.54 20.77
C GLN A 327 -9.81 41.02 20.60
N ALA A 328 -9.99 40.51 19.37
CA ALA A 328 -9.90 39.09 19.09
C ALA A 328 -8.49 38.52 19.38
N SER A 329 -7.43 39.28 19.13
CA SER A 329 -6.04 38.88 19.40
C SER A 329 -5.71 38.67 20.89
N GLN A 330 -6.53 39.21 21.80
CA GLN A 330 -6.39 39.06 23.25
C GLN A 330 -7.39 38.04 23.84
N SER A 331 -8.25 37.48 23.00
CA SER A 331 -9.27 36.49 23.39
C SER A 331 -8.73 35.06 23.41
N ARG A 332 -9.56 34.13 23.88
CA ARG A 332 -9.31 32.69 23.81
C ARG A 332 -10.24 32.05 22.78
N PHE A 333 -9.76 31.00 22.12
CA PHE A 333 -10.49 30.32 21.07
C PHE A 333 -10.55 28.82 21.30
N SER A 334 -11.66 28.19 20.98
CA SER A 334 -11.79 26.73 21.06
C SER A 334 -12.41 26.19 19.77
N ILE A 335 -11.97 25.02 19.34
CA ILE A 335 -12.53 24.34 18.17
C ILE A 335 -13.44 23.19 18.63
N ARG A 336 -14.45 22.88 17.83
CA ARG A 336 -15.18 21.62 17.90
C ARG A 336 -15.48 21.10 16.49
N PHE A 337 -15.68 19.79 16.39
CA PHE A 337 -16.06 19.11 15.17
C PHE A 337 -17.52 18.67 15.18
N MET A 338 -18.06 18.45 14.00
CA MET A 338 -19.39 17.87 13.76
C MET A 338 -19.23 16.74 12.75
N ASP A 339 -19.89 15.60 12.99
CA ASP A 339 -19.94 14.47 12.06
C ASP A 339 -21.08 14.58 11.03
N TYR A 340 -21.27 13.54 10.21
CA TYR A 340 -22.35 13.48 9.22
C TYR A 340 -23.75 13.22 9.83
N SER A 341 -23.81 12.69 11.05
CA SER A 341 -25.03 12.49 11.83
C SER A 341 -25.40 13.69 12.69
N MET A 342 -24.66 14.79 12.54
CA MET A 342 -24.83 16.07 13.24
C MET A 342 -24.50 16.01 14.74
N ASN A 343 -23.85 14.96 15.24
CA ASN A 343 -23.32 14.99 16.60
C ASN A 343 -22.13 15.95 16.66
N GLN A 344 -21.89 16.51 17.85
CA GLN A 344 -20.89 17.54 18.06
C GLN A 344 -19.85 17.07 19.08
N SER A 345 -18.58 17.23 18.75
CA SER A 345 -17.53 17.00 19.73
C SER A 345 -17.64 17.99 20.89
N PRO A 346 -17.08 17.66 22.08
CA PRO A 346 -16.77 18.66 23.09
C PRO A 346 -15.84 19.75 22.52
N LEU A 347 -15.79 20.89 23.19
CA LEU A 347 -14.86 21.97 22.86
C LEU A 347 -13.43 21.55 23.24
N SER A 348 -12.46 21.86 22.37
CA SER A 348 -11.03 21.67 22.65
C SER A 348 -10.56 22.46 23.89
N LEU A 349 -9.30 22.24 24.30
CA LEU A 349 -8.65 23.21 25.17
C LEU A 349 -8.55 24.56 24.44
N PRO A 350 -8.80 25.71 25.12
CA PRO A 350 -8.78 26.98 24.43
C PRO A 350 -7.34 27.42 24.08
N ALA A 351 -7.13 27.84 22.85
CA ALA A 351 -5.90 28.45 22.37
C ALA A 351 -5.89 29.96 22.65
N SER A 352 -4.75 30.48 23.09
CA SER A 352 -4.49 31.92 23.14
C SER A 352 -3.63 32.32 21.96
N PRO A 353 -3.99 33.34 21.15
CA PRO A 353 -3.19 33.74 20.01
C PRO A 353 -1.79 34.17 20.38
N LYS A 354 -0.78 33.58 19.73
CA LYS A 354 0.59 34.08 19.79
C LYS A 354 0.72 35.31 18.90
N ARG A 355 0.98 36.47 19.49
CA ARG A 355 1.23 37.70 18.71
C ARG A 355 2.57 37.62 17.98
N VAL A 356 2.51 37.83 16.67
CA VAL A 356 3.66 37.75 15.76
C VAL A 356 3.51 38.78 14.64
N LYS A 357 4.62 39.06 13.95
CA LYS A 357 4.60 39.78 12.66
C LYS A 357 4.68 38.78 11.52
N SER A 358 4.22 39.15 10.33
CA SER A 358 4.25 38.29 9.14
C SER A 358 5.65 37.77 8.79
N SER A 359 6.71 38.51 9.18
CA SER A 359 8.11 38.09 9.03
C SER A 359 8.52 36.88 9.88
N ALA A 360 7.73 36.51 10.89
CA ALA A 360 7.94 35.31 11.70
C ALA A 360 7.22 34.07 11.15
N LEU A 361 6.36 34.23 10.13
CA LEU A 361 5.70 33.10 9.48
C LEU A 361 6.71 32.28 8.66
N PRO A 362 6.50 30.96 8.51
CA PRO A 362 7.30 30.16 7.59
C PRO A 362 7.28 30.76 6.18
N GLN A 363 8.43 30.77 5.49
CA GLN A 363 8.48 31.32 4.14
C GLN A 363 7.61 30.52 3.18
N ILE A 364 6.75 31.20 2.41
CA ILE A 364 5.90 30.61 1.37
C ILE A 364 6.73 29.65 0.50
N ALA A 365 6.25 28.42 0.34
CA ALA A 365 6.91 27.43 -0.49
C ALA A 365 6.85 27.83 -1.97
N LYS A 366 7.98 27.82 -2.67
CA LYS A 366 7.99 27.94 -4.13
C LYS A 366 7.95 26.54 -4.71
N PHE A 367 6.84 26.14 -5.31
CA PHE A 367 6.70 24.80 -5.84
C PHE A 367 6.49 24.77 -7.35
N ARG A 368 6.70 23.59 -7.92
CA ARG A 368 6.38 23.25 -9.29
C ARG A 368 5.81 21.85 -9.34
N VAL A 369 4.94 21.62 -10.30
CA VAL A 369 4.30 20.33 -10.54
C VAL A 369 4.74 19.83 -11.90
N GLU A 370 5.29 18.61 -11.94
CA GLU A 370 5.83 17.99 -13.14
C GLU A 370 5.22 16.59 -13.29
N ASP A 371 4.89 16.20 -14.52
CA ASP A 371 4.61 14.79 -14.84
C ASP A 371 5.84 13.95 -14.53
N LYS A 372 5.67 12.80 -13.85
CA LYS A 372 6.82 11.97 -13.49
C LYS A 372 7.35 11.31 -14.76
N PRO A 373 8.57 11.62 -15.20
CA PRO A 373 9.07 11.07 -16.44
C PRO A 373 9.40 9.58 -16.29
N MET A 374 9.29 8.87 -17.40
CA MET A 374 9.62 7.44 -17.53
C MET A 374 8.75 6.51 -16.68
N ASP A 375 7.53 6.94 -16.37
CA ASP A 375 6.55 6.16 -15.62
C ASP A 375 5.41 5.64 -16.53
N LYS A 376 4.45 4.93 -15.92
CA LYS A 376 3.30 4.37 -16.64
C LYS A 376 2.19 5.40 -16.89
N GLY A 377 2.41 6.66 -16.53
CA GLY A 377 1.41 7.72 -16.54
C GLY A 377 0.51 7.66 -15.33
N ASP A 378 1.04 7.32 -14.16
CA ASP A 378 0.26 7.22 -12.93
C ASP A 378 0.81 8.09 -11.80
N ARG A 379 1.84 8.91 -12.05
CA ARG A 379 2.42 9.76 -11.01
C ARG A 379 2.72 11.18 -11.48
N ILE A 380 2.54 12.12 -10.56
CA ILE A 380 2.98 13.50 -10.68
C ILE A 380 3.98 13.78 -9.57
N THR A 381 5.03 14.53 -9.86
CA THR A 381 6.00 14.98 -8.86
C THR A 381 5.74 16.44 -8.50
N VAL A 382 5.39 16.71 -7.24
CA VAL A 382 5.29 18.06 -6.67
C VAL A 382 6.62 18.38 -6.00
N THR A 383 7.36 19.38 -6.47
CA THR A 383 8.68 19.75 -5.93
C THR A 383 8.66 21.17 -5.38
N TRP A 384 9.09 21.38 -4.14
CA TRP A 384 9.02 22.68 -3.44
C TRP A 384 10.37 23.31 -3.10
N GLN A 385 11.47 22.62 -3.39
CA GLN A 385 12.82 23.17 -3.25
C GLN A 385 13.86 22.40 -4.07
N ASP A 386 15.03 23.01 -4.21
CA ASP A 386 16.24 22.36 -4.71
C ASP A 386 16.66 21.18 -3.83
N PRO A 387 17.57 20.30 -4.30
CA PRO A 387 17.99 19.14 -3.53
C PRO A 387 18.47 19.51 -2.12
N VAL A 388 18.19 18.67 -1.13
CA VAL A 388 18.64 18.87 0.26
C VAL A 388 19.78 17.92 0.54
N VAL A 389 20.93 18.46 0.95
CA VAL A 389 22.06 17.66 1.42
C VAL A 389 22.16 17.82 2.93
N SER A 390 22.23 16.72 3.66
CA SER A 390 22.42 16.73 5.11
C SER A 390 23.44 15.68 5.54
N ILE A 391 24.24 16.02 6.55
CA ILE A 391 25.15 15.10 7.22
C ILE A 391 24.34 14.23 8.16
N THR A 392 24.61 12.93 8.13
CA THR A 392 23.89 11.93 8.95
C THR A 392 24.74 11.44 10.11
N LYS A 393 26.03 11.14 9.87
CA LYS A 393 26.92 10.57 10.87
C LYS A 393 28.38 10.78 10.52
N THR A 394 29.24 10.93 11.52
CA THR A 394 30.69 10.88 11.33
C THR A 394 31.35 9.68 12.01
N SER A 395 32.56 9.33 11.59
CA SER A 395 33.39 8.30 12.21
C SER A 395 34.87 8.64 12.07
N SER A 396 35.65 8.36 13.10
CA SER A 396 37.09 8.62 13.09
C SER A 396 37.86 7.52 12.37
N LEU A 397 38.65 7.88 11.35
CA LEU A 397 39.48 6.93 10.60
C LEU A 397 40.88 6.73 11.18
N LYS A 398 41.49 7.81 11.69
CA LYS A 398 42.82 7.74 12.30
C LYS A 398 42.74 7.42 13.79
N LYS A 399 43.77 6.75 14.32
CA LYS A 399 43.93 6.51 15.77
C LYS A 399 43.95 7.81 16.57
N ASP A 400 44.55 8.87 16.02
CA ASP A 400 44.66 10.19 16.65
C ASP A 400 43.38 11.06 16.56
N GLY A 401 42.33 10.58 15.88
CA GLY A 401 41.06 11.28 15.74
C GLY A 401 41.03 12.47 14.77
N THR A 402 42.12 12.77 14.06
CA THR A 402 42.23 13.98 13.23
C THR A 402 41.63 13.88 11.82
N ARG A 403 41.19 12.69 11.41
CA ARG A 403 40.55 12.46 10.11
C ARG A 403 39.18 11.84 10.30
N LEU A 404 38.15 12.53 9.83
CA LEU A 404 36.76 12.09 9.88
C LEU A 404 36.32 11.54 8.54
N LYS A 405 35.62 10.41 8.57
CA LYS A 405 34.67 9.98 7.54
C LYS A 405 33.32 10.62 7.88
N VAL A 406 32.76 11.39 6.97
CA VAL A 406 31.47 12.07 7.12
C VAL A 406 30.50 11.43 6.13
N ASN A 407 29.43 10.85 6.64
CA ASN A 407 28.35 10.31 5.82
C ASN A 407 27.31 11.42 5.64
N TYR A 408 26.81 11.56 4.42
CA TYR A 408 25.75 12.50 4.08
C TYR A 408 24.64 11.79 3.31
N GLN A 409 23.49 12.43 3.22
CA GLN A 409 22.37 11.98 2.40
C GLN A 409 21.91 13.13 1.50
N VAL A 410 21.31 12.76 0.38
CA VAL A 410 20.81 13.71 -0.61
C VAL A 410 19.34 13.39 -0.87
N ASN A 411 18.46 14.34 -0.58
CA ASN A 411 17.06 14.29 -0.97
C ASN A 411 16.89 15.10 -2.26
N LYS A 412 16.50 14.43 -3.34
CA LYS A 412 16.30 15.03 -4.66
C LYS A 412 15.21 14.28 -5.42
N THR A 413 14.67 14.89 -6.47
CA THR A 413 13.85 14.18 -7.46
C THR A 413 14.74 13.34 -8.38
N ASP A 414 14.13 12.38 -9.07
CA ASP A 414 14.81 11.58 -10.11
C ASP A 414 15.40 12.46 -11.23
N ASN A 415 14.76 13.61 -11.46
CA ASN A 415 15.11 14.52 -12.56
C ASN A 415 16.25 15.46 -12.18
N GLN A 416 16.44 15.73 -10.89
CA GLN A 416 17.49 16.62 -10.39
C GLN A 416 18.87 15.97 -10.53
N ASN A 417 19.68 16.52 -11.43
CA ASN A 417 21.04 16.07 -11.68
C ASN A 417 22.04 16.98 -10.95
N ILE A 418 22.53 16.49 -9.81
CA ILE A 418 23.62 17.12 -9.08
C ILE A 418 24.92 16.70 -9.76
N SER A 419 25.75 17.68 -10.11
CA SER A 419 27.09 17.43 -10.66
C SER A 419 28.16 17.42 -9.56
N ASN A 420 28.12 18.40 -8.65
CA ASN A 420 29.09 18.53 -7.56
C ASN A 420 28.41 19.02 -6.29
N ILE A 421 28.90 18.58 -5.14
CA ILE A 421 28.54 19.11 -3.83
C ILE A 421 29.83 19.63 -3.18
N TYR A 422 29.82 20.87 -2.72
CA TYR A 422 30.96 21.49 -2.06
C TYR A 422 30.67 21.61 -0.57
N PHE A 423 31.55 21.03 0.25
CA PHE A 423 31.48 21.10 1.71
C PHE A 423 32.60 22.01 2.22
N GLU A 424 32.26 23.00 3.01
CA GLU A 424 33.20 23.89 3.69
C GLU A 424 32.99 23.80 5.19
N PHE A 425 34.07 23.51 5.94
CA PHE A 425 34.02 23.31 7.39
C PHE A 425 34.65 24.50 8.11
N PHE A 426 33.96 25.02 9.11
CA PHE A 426 34.36 26.22 9.86
C PHE A 426 34.50 25.91 11.35
N GLU A 427 35.45 26.59 11.99
CA GLU A 427 35.48 26.66 13.44
C GLU A 427 34.36 27.59 13.92
N PRO A 428 33.86 27.41 15.16
CA PRO A 428 32.83 28.28 15.73
C PRO A 428 33.22 29.77 15.63
N GLY A 429 32.32 30.58 15.07
CA GLY A 429 32.50 32.04 14.96
C GLY A 429 33.56 32.50 13.95
N LYS A 430 34.10 31.61 13.10
CA LYS A 430 35.07 31.97 12.05
C LYS A 430 34.43 31.94 10.66
N ASP A 431 34.73 32.95 9.85
CA ASP A 431 34.29 33.04 8.45
C ASP A 431 35.26 32.36 7.47
N THR A 432 36.37 31.81 7.96
CA THR A 432 37.38 31.12 7.14
C THR A 432 37.29 29.62 7.35
N ALA A 433 37.03 28.88 6.26
CA ALA A 433 36.94 27.43 6.30
C ALA A 433 38.32 26.80 6.55
N PHE A 434 38.43 25.87 7.51
CA PHE A 434 39.65 25.11 7.74
C PHE A 434 39.80 23.92 6.77
N ALA A 435 38.69 23.46 6.17
CA ALA A 435 38.69 22.42 5.17
C ALA A 435 37.62 22.67 4.10
N LYS A 436 37.96 22.34 2.85
CA LYS A 436 37.05 22.37 1.71
C LYS A 436 37.11 21.04 0.99
N VAL A 437 35.96 20.45 0.71
CA VAL A 437 35.84 19.19 -0.03
C VAL A 437 34.93 19.42 -1.23
N ASN A 438 35.41 19.10 -2.43
CA ASN A 438 34.61 19.08 -3.64
C ASN A 438 34.23 17.63 -3.94
N GLU A 439 32.99 17.28 -3.65
CA GLU A 439 32.45 15.96 -3.91
C GLU A 439 31.85 15.90 -5.32
N PHE A 440 32.55 15.25 -6.24
CA PHE A 440 32.13 15.09 -7.64
C PHE A 440 31.64 13.67 -7.95
N HIS A 441 31.83 12.72 -7.03
CA HIS A 441 31.34 11.35 -7.10
C HIS A 441 30.44 11.06 -5.90
N GLN A 442 29.13 11.22 -6.07
CA GLN A 442 28.16 11.18 -4.97
C GLN A 442 27.96 9.77 -4.38
N ASP A 443 28.93 9.27 -3.62
CA ASP A 443 28.92 7.98 -2.91
C ASP A 443 28.41 8.09 -1.46
N ASN A 444 27.88 9.26 -1.09
CA ASN A 444 27.34 9.58 0.23
C ASN A 444 28.39 9.65 1.35
N ILE A 445 29.68 9.71 1.01
CA ILE A 445 30.80 9.76 1.97
C ILE A 445 31.82 10.82 1.56
N ILE A 446 32.28 11.64 2.52
CA ILE A 446 33.45 12.50 2.35
C ILE A 446 34.47 12.30 3.45
N TYR A 447 35.72 12.71 3.19
CA TYR A 447 36.81 12.66 4.16
C TYR A 447 37.36 14.05 4.45
N VAL A 448 37.43 14.40 5.73
CA VAL A 448 37.90 15.72 6.16
C VAL A 448 38.95 15.60 7.27
N ASN A 449 40.00 16.40 7.18
CA ASN A 449 40.95 16.57 8.28
C ASN A 449 40.43 17.68 9.20
N ILE A 450 40.39 17.42 10.50
CA ILE A 450 39.98 18.39 11.52
C ILE A 450 41.19 18.85 12.36
N PRO A 451 41.20 20.11 12.84
CA PRO A 451 42.24 20.57 13.76
C PRO A 451 42.35 19.68 15.00
N LYS A 452 43.58 19.42 15.47
CA LYS A 452 43.83 18.49 16.59
C LYS A 452 43.06 18.83 17.87
N LYS A 453 42.79 20.11 18.11
CA LYS A 453 41.97 20.58 19.25
C LYS A 453 40.52 20.08 19.22
N TYR A 454 40.01 19.69 18.05
CA TYR A 454 38.67 19.12 17.86
C TYR A 454 38.69 17.59 17.73
N SER A 455 39.82 16.92 17.97
CA SER A 455 39.86 15.46 17.96
C SER A 455 39.20 14.87 19.21
N LEU A 456 38.22 13.98 19.01
CA LEU A 456 37.55 13.23 20.08
C LEU A 456 38.47 12.21 20.78
N LYS A 457 39.67 11.97 20.25
CA LYS A 457 40.65 11.00 20.78
C LYS A 457 41.87 11.70 21.40
N ASN A 458 41.82 13.00 21.63
CA ASN A 458 42.95 13.80 22.12
C ASN A 458 43.07 13.79 23.66
N GLY A 459 43.55 12.68 24.22
CA GLY A 459 43.97 12.63 25.64
C GLY A 459 42.84 12.83 26.67
N GLY A 460 41.59 12.50 26.32
CA GLY A 460 40.44 12.49 27.24
C GLY A 460 39.65 13.80 27.35
N LYS A 461 40.06 14.89 26.68
CA LYS A 461 39.28 16.13 26.60
C LYS A 461 38.39 16.12 25.36
N VAL A 462 37.07 16.05 25.57
CA VAL A 462 36.08 16.14 24.48
C VAL A 462 35.78 17.63 24.23
N PRO A 463 35.82 18.11 22.97
CA PRO A 463 35.41 19.47 22.65
C PRO A 463 33.92 19.69 22.97
N GLU A 464 33.55 20.89 23.38
CA GLU A 464 32.12 21.26 23.59
C GLU A 464 31.52 21.96 22.38
N ASP A 465 32.37 22.63 21.59
CA ASP A 465 31.95 23.44 20.46
C ASP A 465 31.42 22.61 19.30
N SER A 466 30.44 23.19 18.58
CA SER A 466 29.92 22.62 17.34
C SER A 466 30.69 23.16 16.13
N LEU A 467 31.11 22.28 15.24
CA LEU A 467 31.68 22.70 13.95
C LEU A 467 30.55 23.02 12.99
N GLN A 468 30.72 24.07 12.19
CA GLN A 468 29.75 24.44 11.16
C GLN A 468 30.16 23.85 9.83
N VAL A 469 29.20 23.29 9.10
CA VAL A 469 29.38 22.81 7.73
C VAL A 469 28.47 23.61 6.82
N LYS A 470 29.07 24.31 5.86
CA LYS A 470 28.38 24.99 4.76
C LYS A 470 28.41 24.10 3.54
N ILE A 471 27.26 23.89 2.91
CA ILE A 471 27.11 23.04 1.73
C ILE A 471 26.53 23.88 0.59
N THR A 472 27.19 23.84 -0.56
CA THR A 472 26.70 24.41 -1.82
C THR A 472 26.76 23.35 -2.92
N MET A 473 26.07 23.53 -4.04
CA MET A 473 26.08 22.53 -5.09
C MET A 473 26.02 23.11 -6.50
N ALA A 474 26.55 22.34 -7.45
CA ALA A 474 26.37 22.58 -8.87
C ALA A 474 25.45 21.51 -9.47
N VAL A 475 24.48 21.95 -10.26
CA VAL A 475 23.48 21.10 -10.90
C VAL A 475 23.52 21.26 -12.41
N LYS A 476 22.85 20.36 -13.13
CA LYS A 476 22.50 20.56 -14.54
C LYS A 476 20.99 20.87 -14.61
N PRO A 477 20.59 22.07 -15.06
CA PRO A 477 19.17 22.37 -15.26
C PRO A 477 18.61 21.39 -16.28
N TYR A 478 17.33 21.02 -16.14
CA TYR A 478 16.71 20.03 -16.99
C TYR A 478 15.42 20.53 -17.63
N LYS A 479 15.04 19.90 -18.73
CA LYS A 479 13.71 20.02 -19.35
C LYS A 479 13.15 18.64 -19.62
N ILE A 480 11.87 18.46 -19.30
CA ILE A 480 11.11 17.25 -19.59
C ILE A 480 10.33 17.50 -20.89
N ASN A 481 10.42 16.57 -21.83
CA ASN A 481 9.55 16.60 -23.01
C ASN A 481 8.14 16.11 -22.60
N PRO A 482 7.09 16.93 -22.72
CA PRO A 482 5.75 16.59 -22.24
C PRO A 482 5.08 15.44 -23.01
N GLN A 483 5.58 15.05 -24.19
CA GLN A 483 4.96 13.98 -24.99
C GLN A 483 5.53 12.59 -24.72
N ASN A 484 6.79 12.50 -24.29
CA ASN A 484 7.48 11.21 -24.17
C ASN A 484 8.34 11.09 -22.90
N GLY A 485 8.26 12.06 -21.99
CA GLY A 485 8.98 12.09 -20.72
C GLY A 485 10.50 12.22 -20.83
N ARG A 486 11.07 12.40 -22.04
CA ARG A 486 12.52 12.44 -22.20
C ARG A 486 13.11 13.67 -21.50
N ILE A 487 14.10 13.42 -20.65
CA ILE A 487 14.82 14.47 -19.93
C ILE A 487 16.02 14.95 -20.76
N THR A 488 16.20 16.26 -20.83
CA THR A 488 17.37 16.90 -21.44
C THR A 488 18.07 17.79 -20.43
N TYR A 489 19.37 17.59 -20.25
CA TYR A 489 20.19 18.33 -19.28
C TYR A 489 21.00 19.43 -19.97
N GLY A 490 20.97 20.62 -19.37
CA GLY A 490 21.78 21.77 -19.77
C GLY A 490 23.23 21.68 -19.27
N LYS A 491 23.94 22.80 -19.39
CA LYS A 491 25.33 22.92 -18.91
C LYS A 491 25.34 22.97 -17.39
N LYS A 492 26.40 22.41 -16.79
CA LYS A 492 26.66 22.50 -15.34
C LYS A 492 26.72 23.96 -14.91
N GLU A 493 25.96 24.32 -13.88
CA GLU A 493 25.98 25.63 -13.24
C GLU A 493 25.88 25.51 -11.72
N LEU A 494 26.42 26.49 -10.99
CA LEU A 494 26.26 26.56 -9.53
C LEU A 494 24.83 27.02 -9.23
N LEU A 495 24.15 26.37 -8.27
CA LEU A 495 22.86 26.87 -7.80
C LEU A 495 23.06 28.26 -7.20
N LYS A 496 22.42 29.26 -7.80
CA LYS A 496 22.38 30.62 -7.27
C LYS A 496 21.49 30.64 -6.04
N ASP A 497 21.86 31.45 -5.05
CA ASP A 497 21.08 31.64 -3.83
C ASP A 497 20.74 30.32 -3.11
N TYR A 498 21.69 29.37 -3.10
CA TYR A 498 21.59 28.11 -2.37
C TYR A 498 22.77 27.97 -1.42
N THR A 499 22.48 27.94 -0.12
CA THR A 499 23.45 27.65 0.93
C THR A 499 22.78 26.87 2.04
N MET A 500 23.22 25.63 2.24
CA MET A 500 22.82 24.83 3.39
C MET A 500 23.87 24.99 4.50
N VAL A 501 23.40 25.11 5.74
CA VAL A 501 24.25 25.12 6.93
C VAL A 501 23.74 24.08 7.91
N GLN A 502 24.66 23.25 8.39
CA GLN A 502 24.39 22.29 9.45
C GLN A 502 25.52 22.34 10.47
N TYR A 503 25.18 22.18 11.74
CA TYR A 503 26.17 22.10 12.81
C TYR A 503 26.37 20.64 13.20
N ILE A 504 27.62 20.26 13.45
CA ILE A 504 27.97 18.94 13.98
C ILE A 504 28.58 19.10 15.37
N LYS A 505 28.00 18.42 16.36
CA LYS A 505 28.40 18.49 17.77
C LYS A 505 29.05 17.17 18.22
N PRO A 506 30.08 17.21 19.06
CA PRO A 506 30.63 16.03 19.72
C PRO A 506 29.58 15.26 20.52
N ASP A 507 29.47 13.95 20.26
CA ASP A 507 28.73 12.99 21.07
C ASP A 507 29.75 12.05 21.75
N PRO A 508 30.00 12.22 23.07
CA PRO A 508 30.94 11.39 23.81
C PRO A 508 30.55 9.90 23.85
N ALA A 509 29.26 9.58 23.88
CA ALA A 509 28.78 8.20 23.98
C ALA A 509 29.03 7.44 22.67
N MET A 510 28.84 8.10 21.53
CA MET A 510 29.11 7.52 20.21
C MET A 510 30.55 7.67 19.75
N MET A 511 31.37 8.47 20.46
CA MET A 511 32.74 8.85 20.05
C MET A 511 32.77 9.39 18.60
N ALA A 512 31.76 10.20 18.24
CA ALA A 512 31.56 10.75 16.91
C ALA A 512 31.03 12.20 16.98
N TYR A 513 31.22 12.96 15.90
CA TYR A 513 30.46 14.19 15.67
C TYR A 513 29.09 13.83 15.07
N MET A 514 28.02 14.29 15.70
CA MET A 514 26.64 14.07 15.26
C MET A 514 26.01 15.38 14.81
N PRO A 515 25.18 15.38 13.75
CA PRO A 515 24.45 16.57 13.35
C PRO A 515 23.53 17.06 14.47
N THR A 516 23.45 18.39 14.64
CA THR A 516 22.42 18.98 15.51
C THR A 516 21.05 18.89 14.84
N ARG A 517 19.98 19.18 15.61
CA ARG A 517 18.61 19.21 15.08
C ARG A 517 18.43 20.24 13.95
N GLY A 518 19.05 21.41 14.09
CA GLY A 518 18.90 22.51 13.13
C GLY A 518 19.54 22.20 11.77
N LEU A 519 18.79 22.43 10.71
CA LEU A 519 19.26 22.40 9.33
C LEU A 519 18.79 23.68 8.65
N TYR A 520 19.71 24.52 8.17
CA TYR A 520 19.38 25.84 7.68
C TYR A 520 19.57 25.94 6.17
N LEU A 521 18.51 26.25 5.41
CA LEU A 521 18.57 26.57 3.99
C LEU A 521 18.45 28.09 3.83
N ASN A 522 19.48 28.74 3.28
CA ASN A 522 19.53 30.19 3.09
C ASN A 522 19.21 31.00 4.37
N GLY A 523 19.62 30.48 5.52
CA GLY A 523 19.38 31.08 6.83
C GLY A 523 18.04 30.72 7.48
N VAL A 524 17.18 29.94 6.83
CA VAL A 524 15.89 29.48 7.37
C VAL A 524 16.04 28.05 7.92
N ASP A 525 15.62 27.82 9.17
CA ASP A 525 15.62 26.48 9.75
C ASP A 525 14.53 25.61 9.12
N VAL A 526 14.91 24.65 8.29
CA VAL A 526 14.00 23.71 7.62
C VAL A 526 13.71 22.47 8.46
N SER A 527 14.35 22.30 9.63
CA SER A 527 14.12 21.14 10.51
C SER A 527 12.83 21.25 11.34
N GLN A 528 12.34 22.47 11.57
CA GLN A 528 11.17 22.77 12.42
C GLN A 528 9.90 23.07 11.62
N VAL A 529 9.95 22.95 10.28
CA VAL A 529 8.82 23.28 9.40
C VAL A 529 8.46 22.09 8.52
N GLN A 530 7.17 21.92 8.29
CA GLN A 530 6.58 20.89 7.44
C GLN A 530 5.99 21.53 6.17
N ASN A 531 6.00 20.80 5.06
CA ASN A 531 5.24 21.11 3.87
C ASN A 531 4.06 20.14 3.80
N VAL A 532 2.85 20.69 3.87
CA VAL A 532 1.60 19.96 3.72
C VAL A 532 1.11 20.14 2.30
N VAL A 533 1.10 19.05 1.53
CA VAL A 533 0.66 19.07 0.13
C VAL A 533 -0.83 18.75 0.08
N TYR A 534 -1.57 19.66 -0.55
CA TYR A 534 -2.99 19.51 -0.85
C TYR A 534 -3.20 19.38 -2.35
N ARG A 535 -4.22 18.60 -2.74
CA ARG A 535 -4.68 18.51 -4.13
C ARG A 535 -6.16 18.78 -4.24
N LYS A 536 -6.57 19.39 -5.34
CA LYS A 536 -7.97 19.61 -5.71
C LYS A 536 -8.23 18.94 -7.04
N GLY A 537 -9.15 17.98 -7.07
CA GLY A 537 -9.58 17.35 -8.32
C GLY A 537 -10.30 18.36 -9.22
N TYR A 538 -10.22 18.17 -10.54
CA TYR A 538 -10.81 19.08 -11.54
C TYR A 538 -12.28 19.44 -11.31
N ARG A 539 -13.06 18.48 -10.79
CA ARG A 539 -14.50 18.62 -10.50
C ARG A 539 -14.80 19.01 -9.04
N SER A 540 -13.80 18.99 -8.17
CA SER A 540 -13.95 19.25 -6.75
C SER A 540 -13.95 20.75 -6.48
N SER A 541 -14.69 21.20 -5.48
CA SER A 541 -14.59 22.56 -4.94
C SER A 541 -13.53 22.67 -3.84
N THR A 542 -13.20 21.56 -3.16
CA THR A 542 -12.32 21.51 -1.98
C THR A 542 -10.95 20.90 -2.27
N TYR A 543 -9.97 21.30 -1.46
CA TYR A 543 -8.66 20.67 -1.41
C TYR A 543 -8.70 19.48 -0.47
N SER A 544 -8.03 18.40 -0.86
CA SER A 544 -7.82 17.17 -0.08
C SER A 544 -6.37 17.06 0.34
N LEU A 545 -6.14 16.64 1.58
CA LEU A 545 -4.79 16.35 2.07
C LEU A 545 -4.17 15.20 1.27
N VAL A 546 -2.96 15.39 0.75
CA VAL A 546 -2.18 14.32 0.12
C VAL A 546 -1.20 13.72 1.11
N LYS A 547 -0.32 14.56 1.68
CA LYS A 547 0.69 14.16 2.66
C LYS A 547 1.28 15.40 3.34
N SER A 548 1.61 15.27 4.63
CA SER A 548 2.54 16.18 5.31
C SER A 548 3.93 15.57 5.34
N SER A 549 4.94 16.37 4.97
CA SER A 549 6.34 15.99 4.97
C SER A 549 7.18 17.03 5.68
N THR A 550 8.19 16.60 6.45
CA THR A 550 9.20 17.54 6.98
C THR A 550 9.91 18.25 5.82
N SER A 551 10.39 19.48 6.01
CA SER A 551 11.10 20.21 4.96
C SER A 551 12.51 19.68 4.66
N TYR A 552 12.93 18.57 5.29
CA TYR A 552 14.05 17.75 4.81
C TYR A 552 13.75 17.10 3.45
N GLU A 553 12.49 16.71 3.21
CA GLU A 553 12.04 16.25 1.90
C GLU A 553 11.96 17.46 0.96
N ASN A 554 12.24 17.24 -0.34
CA ASN A 554 12.22 18.31 -1.33
C ASN A 554 11.09 18.16 -2.37
N ASN A 555 10.45 17.00 -2.40
CA ASN A 555 9.40 16.65 -3.34
C ASN A 555 8.46 15.58 -2.78
N LEU A 556 7.32 15.40 -3.46
CA LEU A 556 6.35 14.34 -3.24
C LEU A 556 5.88 13.79 -4.58
N ASP A 557 6.01 12.47 -4.76
CA ASP A 557 5.34 11.76 -5.85
C ASP A 557 3.90 11.42 -5.44
N VAL A 558 2.94 11.96 -6.20
CA VAL A 558 1.51 11.75 -6.01
C VAL A 558 1.00 10.74 -7.03
N THR A 559 0.43 9.64 -6.55
CA THR A 559 -0.15 8.61 -7.44
C THR A 559 -1.56 9.01 -7.88
N ILE A 560 -1.80 9.00 -9.18
CA ILE A 560 -3.07 9.26 -9.86
C ILE A 560 -3.31 8.11 -10.84
N GLY A 561 -3.89 7.03 -10.32
CA GLY A 561 -4.19 5.83 -11.10
C GLY A 561 -5.22 6.05 -12.20
N TYR A 562 -5.23 5.17 -13.18
CA TYR A 562 -6.35 5.05 -14.11
C TYR A 562 -7.57 4.49 -13.39
N ILE A 563 -8.75 5.00 -13.73
CA ILE A 563 -10.00 4.41 -13.27
C ILE A 563 -10.09 3.01 -13.88
N SER A 564 -10.29 2.04 -13.00
CA SER A 564 -10.46 0.61 -13.33
C SER A 564 -11.70 0.04 -12.68
N THR A 565 -12.18 0.68 -11.60
CA THR A 565 -13.41 0.30 -10.91
C THR A 565 -14.30 1.50 -10.67
N VAL A 566 -15.61 1.30 -10.80
CA VAL A 566 -16.65 2.22 -10.36
C VAL A 566 -17.24 1.67 -9.07
N THR A 567 -17.29 2.52 -8.04
CA THR A 567 -17.92 2.17 -6.76
C THR A 567 -19.28 2.88 -6.65
N LYS A 568 -20.34 2.14 -6.32
CA LYS A 568 -21.70 2.67 -6.16
C LYS A 568 -22.38 2.10 -4.92
N PRO A 569 -23.15 2.89 -4.17
CA PRO A 569 -24.09 2.36 -3.18
C PRO A 569 -25.10 1.41 -3.81
N ILE A 570 -25.41 0.34 -3.10
CA ILE A 570 -26.47 -0.59 -3.51
C ILE A 570 -27.80 -0.06 -2.97
N ALA A 571 -28.71 0.28 -3.87
CA ALA A 571 -30.05 0.76 -3.53
C ALA A 571 -30.99 -0.39 -3.13
N GLY A 572 -30.74 -1.61 -3.64
CA GLY A 572 -31.56 -2.77 -3.30
C GLY A 572 -31.23 -3.99 -4.13
N PHE A 573 -32.05 -5.04 -3.97
CA PHE A 573 -31.90 -6.31 -4.67
C PHE A 573 -33.22 -6.77 -5.29
N ASN A 574 -33.15 -7.12 -6.57
CA ASN A 574 -34.21 -7.80 -7.29
C ASN A 574 -33.93 -9.31 -7.32
N PHE A 575 -34.93 -10.12 -7.05
CA PHE A 575 -34.86 -11.56 -7.30
C PHE A 575 -36.22 -12.14 -7.72
N VAL A 576 -36.19 -13.22 -8.49
CA VAL A 576 -37.39 -13.81 -9.08
C VAL A 576 -37.72 -15.15 -8.45
N LYS A 577 -38.99 -15.33 -8.07
CA LYS A 577 -39.51 -16.62 -7.58
C LYS A 577 -40.82 -16.93 -8.29
N GLY A 578 -40.81 -17.98 -9.11
CA GLY A 578 -41.92 -18.30 -10.01
C GLY A 578 -42.07 -17.22 -11.09
N ASP A 579 -43.25 -16.61 -11.17
CA ASP A 579 -43.61 -15.54 -12.11
C ASP A 579 -43.64 -14.14 -11.46
N SER A 580 -43.12 -14.02 -10.24
CA SER A 580 -43.09 -12.78 -9.46
C SER A 580 -41.67 -12.25 -9.27
N LEU A 581 -41.52 -10.94 -9.48
CA LEU A 581 -40.34 -10.17 -9.10
C LEU A 581 -40.51 -9.68 -7.66
N TYR A 582 -39.49 -9.90 -6.84
CA TYR A 582 -39.37 -9.33 -5.51
C TYR A 582 -38.25 -8.31 -5.48
N THR A 583 -38.47 -7.20 -4.77
CA THR A 583 -37.44 -6.21 -4.48
C THR A 583 -37.33 -6.01 -2.98
N TYR A 584 -36.11 -6.01 -2.48
CA TYR A 584 -35.79 -5.49 -1.14
C TYR A 584 -35.01 -4.21 -1.31
N MET A 585 -35.52 -3.13 -0.72
CA MET A 585 -34.92 -1.80 -0.71
C MET A 585 -35.49 -1.02 0.49
N ASP A 586 -34.68 -0.17 1.10
CA ASP A 586 -35.07 0.68 2.23
C ASP A 586 -35.75 -0.07 3.39
N GLY A 587 -35.25 -1.27 3.71
CA GLY A 587 -35.81 -2.13 4.76
C GLY A 587 -37.22 -2.66 4.47
N LYS A 588 -37.71 -2.50 3.24
CA LYS A 588 -39.05 -2.93 2.80
C LYS A 588 -38.95 -3.95 1.68
N ARG A 589 -39.96 -4.82 1.65
CA ARG A 589 -40.13 -5.83 0.60
C ARG A 589 -41.31 -5.48 -0.29
N PHE A 590 -41.04 -5.39 -1.58
CA PHE A 590 -42.03 -5.18 -2.62
C PHE A 590 -42.15 -6.41 -3.51
N SER A 591 -43.31 -6.56 -4.17
CA SER A 591 -43.50 -7.63 -5.13
C SER A 591 -44.50 -7.26 -6.22
N ARG A 592 -44.22 -7.69 -7.44
CA ARG A 592 -45.13 -7.59 -8.59
C ARG A 592 -44.96 -8.79 -9.51
N LYS A 593 -45.92 -9.01 -10.40
CA LYS A 593 -45.75 -9.98 -11.50
C LYS A 593 -44.72 -9.46 -12.50
N LEU A 594 -43.98 -10.38 -13.11
CA LEU A 594 -43.10 -10.05 -14.23
C LEU A 594 -43.93 -9.51 -15.40
N ALA A 595 -43.45 -8.43 -16.01
CA ALA A 595 -44.07 -7.87 -17.19
C ALA A 595 -43.88 -8.80 -18.40
N ALA A 596 -44.76 -8.70 -19.40
CA ALA A 596 -44.65 -9.49 -20.61
C ALA A 596 -43.30 -9.22 -21.31
N GLY A 597 -42.49 -10.27 -21.51
CA GLY A 597 -41.15 -10.18 -22.10
C GLY A 597 -40.03 -9.81 -21.12
N GLU A 598 -40.33 -9.52 -19.85
CA GLU A 598 -39.33 -9.29 -18.81
C GLU A 598 -38.59 -10.58 -18.48
N LYS A 599 -37.26 -10.56 -18.51
CA LYS A 599 -36.43 -11.73 -18.22
C LYS A 599 -36.28 -11.90 -16.71
N ALA A 600 -36.56 -13.10 -16.22
CA ALA A 600 -36.27 -13.47 -14.84
C ALA A 600 -34.76 -13.38 -14.54
N ARG A 601 -34.36 -12.41 -13.70
CA ARG A 601 -32.97 -12.13 -13.36
C ARG A 601 -32.88 -11.63 -11.93
N ASP A 602 -31.90 -12.16 -11.22
CA ASP A 602 -31.54 -11.63 -9.91
C ASP A 602 -30.43 -10.60 -10.07
N LEU A 603 -30.61 -9.42 -9.47
CA LEU A 603 -29.79 -8.23 -9.70
C LEU A 603 -29.61 -7.44 -8.41
N ALA A 604 -28.38 -7.00 -8.12
CA ALA A 604 -28.16 -5.84 -7.26
C ALA A 604 -28.46 -4.57 -8.06
N LEU A 605 -29.16 -3.62 -7.44
CA LEU A 605 -29.54 -2.36 -8.06
C LEU A 605 -28.60 -1.26 -7.58
N VAL A 606 -27.90 -0.62 -8.53
CA VAL A 606 -27.13 0.59 -8.27
C VAL A 606 -27.66 1.74 -9.13
N SER A 607 -27.39 2.98 -8.74
CA SER A 607 -27.77 4.16 -9.55
C SER A 607 -27.27 4.02 -10.98
N SER A 608 -28.09 4.40 -11.97
CA SER A 608 -27.69 4.46 -13.38
C SER A 608 -26.98 5.77 -13.75
N GLU A 609 -26.87 6.71 -12.80
CA GLU A 609 -26.25 8.00 -13.03
C GLU A 609 -24.72 7.92 -12.93
N ILE A 610 -24.05 8.76 -13.72
CA ILE A 610 -22.60 8.90 -13.74
C ILE A 610 -22.22 10.35 -14.06
N ASP A 611 -21.20 10.85 -13.37
CA ASP A 611 -20.60 12.15 -13.68
C ASP A 611 -20.08 12.18 -15.12
N PHE A 612 -20.46 13.18 -15.91
CA PHE A 612 -20.04 13.29 -17.29
C PHE A 612 -18.90 14.29 -17.47
N THR A 613 -19.12 15.58 -17.17
CA THR A 613 -18.12 16.65 -17.35
C THR A 613 -18.37 17.80 -16.36
N TYR A 614 -17.37 18.66 -16.16
CA TYR A 614 -17.49 19.87 -15.36
C TYR A 614 -17.75 21.10 -16.23
N ASP A 615 -18.82 21.82 -15.94
CA ASP A 615 -19.15 23.07 -16.61
C ASP A 615 -18.49 24.25 -15.90
N GLN A 616 -17.49 24.85 -16.52
CA GLN A 616 -16.70 25.92 -15.92
C GLN A 616 -17.48 27.23 -15.72
N GLU A 617 -18.49 27.51 -16.56
CA GLU A 617 -19.31 28.74 -16.47
C GLU A 617 -20.22 28.69 -15.23
N SER A 618 -20.95 27.59 -15.06
CA SER A 618 -21.83 27.38 -13.90
C SER A 618 -21.11 26.85 -12.67
N LYS A 619 -19.85 26.42 -12.80
CA LYS A 619 -19.06 25.75 -11.75
C LYS A 619 -19.72 24.47 -11.21
N THR A 620 -20.47 23.77 -12.06
CA THR A 620 -21.22 22.55 -11.68
C THR A 620 -20.76 21.31 -12.46
N THR A 621 -20.83 20.15 -11.82
CA THR A 621 -20.65 18.87 -12.51
C THR A 621 -21.96 18.47 -13.16
N LEU A 622 -21.91 18.17 -14.47
CA LEU A 622 -23.04 17.63 -15.22
C LEU A 622 -22.99 16.09 -15.13
N ASN A 623 -24.11 15.50 -14.77
CA ASN A 623 -24.30 14.04 -14.66
C ASN A 623 -25.14 13.55 -15.83
N THR A 624 -25.00 12.28 -16.20
CA THR A 624 -25.83 11.63 -17.21
C THR A 624 -26.21 10.23 -16.77
N SER A 625 -27.17 9.61 -17.45
CA SER A 625 -27.45 8.18 -17.26
C SER A 625 -26.56 7.35 -18.18
N ILE A 626 -26.21 6.14 -17.74
CA ILE A 626 -25.57 5.14 -18.61
C ILE A 626 -26.50 4.65 -19.74
N TYR A 627 -27.81 4.93 -19.65
CA TYR A 627 -28.82 4.63 -20.66
C TYR A 627 -29.22 5.90 -21.42
N LEU A 628 -29.13 5.85 -22.76
CA LEU A 628 -29.31 7.02 -23.61
C LEU A 628 -30.74 7.58 -23.57
N ASP A 629 -31.74 6.71 -23.46
CA ASP A 629 -33.14 7.14 -23.40
C ASP A 629 -33.46 7.88 -22.09
N GLU A 630 -32.82 7.51 -20.98
CA GLU A 630 -32.90 8.27 -19.72
C GLU A 630 -32.08 9.56 -19.78
N ALA A 631 -30.87 9.52 -20.37
CA ALA A 631 -30.06 10.72 -20.57
C ALA A 631 -30.81 11.82 -21.35
N LYS A 632 -31.61 11.44 -22.36
CA LYS A 632 -32.46 12.35 -23.15
C LYS A 632 -33.59 13.00 -22.35
N LYS A 633 -34.02 12.40 -21.23
CA LYS A 633 -35.09 12.96 -20.38
C LYS A 633 -34.57 14.00 -19.39
N ILE A 634 -33.28 14.00 -19.07
CA ILE A 634 -32.70 14.86 -18.01
C ILE A 634 -33.11 16.33 -18.15
N ILE A 635 -32.93 16.94 -19.33
CA ILE A 635 -33.29 18.35 -19.54
C ILE A 635 -34.80 18.57 -19.42
N GLY A 636 -35.61 17.60 -19.88
CA GLY A 636 -37.07 17.66 -19.76
C GLY A 636 -37.51 17.62 -18.30
N ASN A 637 -36.99 16.66 -17.54
CA ASN A 637 -37.27 16.49 -16.11
C ASN A 637 -36.87 17.74 -15.32
N LEU A 638 -35.65 18.26 -15.55
CA LEU A 638 -35.20 19.50 -14.89
C LEU A 638 -36.12 20.70 -15.17
N LYS A 639 -36.69 20.80 -16.37
CA LYS A 639 -37.65 21.86 -16.70
C LYS A 639 -38.98 21.64 -16.00
N THR A 640 -39.45 20.40 -15.91
CA THR A 640 -40.66 20.06 -15.14
C THR A 640 -40.47 20.38 -13.65
N ASP A 641 -39.34 19.98 -13.06
CA ASP A 641 -39.01 20.29 -11.66
C ASP A 641 -38.95 21.80 -11.41
N LEU A 642 -38.41 22.56 -12.37
CA LEU A 642 -38.37 24.03 -12.31
C LEU A 642 -39.77 24.63 -12.36
N ASP A 643 -40.62 24.16 -13.27
CA ASP A 643 -42.00 24.64 -13.41
C ASP A 643 -42.82 24.32 -12.14
N ASP A 644 -42.63 23.16 -11.55
CA ASP A 644 -43.31 22.76 -10.31
C ASP A 644 -42.79 23.54 -9.10
N ALA A 645 -41.47 23.74 -8.97
CA ALA A 645 -40.90 24.60 -7.93
C ALA A 645 -41.40 26.06 -8.04
N LYS A 646 -41.58 26.58 -9.26
CA LYS A 646 -42.17 27.92 -9.48
C LYS A 646 -43.63 27.99 -9.05
N LYS A 647 -44.44 26.95 -9.31
CA LYS A 647 -45.82 26.87 -8.82
C LYS A 647 -45.88 26.80 -7.28
N GLU A 648 -45.01 25.99 -6.66
CA GLU A 648 -44.88 25.91 -5.21
C GLU A 648 -44.50 27.27 -4.60
N LEU A 649 -43.52 27.96 -5.19
CA LEU A 649 -43.09 29.29 -4.75
C LEU A 649 -44.23 30.31 -4.82
N ALA A 650 -45.00 30.31 -5.91
CA ALA A 650 -46.16 31.20 -6.06
C ALA A 650 -47.23 30.93 -5.01
N ALA A 651 -47.62 29.66 -4.82
CA ALA A 651 -48.61 29.27 -3.80
C ALA A 651 -48.15 29.59 -2.36
N CYS A 652 -46.86 29.44 -2.09
CA CYS A 652 -46.26 29.80 -0.80
C CYS A 652 -46.23 31.32 -0.59
N GLY A 653 -45.92 32.09 -1.64
CA GLY A 653 -46.00 33.55 -1.64
C GLY A 653 -47.42 34.07 -1.40
N ASP A 654 -48.42 33.46 -2.03
CA ASP A 654 -49.84 33.78 -1.78
C ASP A 654 -50.24 33.48 -0.32
N SER A 655 -49.75 32.36 0.23
CA SER A 655 -49.99 31.97 1.62
C SER A 655 -49.31 32.92 2.62
N LEU A 656 -48.11 33.40 2.30
CA LEU A 656 -47.41 34.45 3.07
C LEU A 656 -48.21 35.76 3.07
N ALA A 657 -48.72 36.19 1.92
CA ALA A 657 -49.52 37.41 1.80
C ALA A 657 -50.84 37.35 2.60
N GLN A 658 -51.38 36.14 2.82
CA GLN A 658 -52.61 35.91 3.59
C GLN A 658 -52.37 35.62 5.09
N ALA A 659 -51.12 35.47 5.52
CA ALA A 659 -50.78 35.14 6.90
C ALA A 659 -51.04 36.33 7.85
N LYS A 660 -52.01 36.18 8.75
CA LYS A 660 -52.38 37.21 9.74
C LYS A 660 -51.63 37.09 11.07
N VAL A 661 -50.94 35.98 11.31
CA VAL A 661 -50.22 35.68 12.56
C VAL A 661 -48.71 35.78 12.30
N PRO A 662 -47.93 36.51 13.12
CA PRO A 662 -46.50 36.72 12.90
C PRO A 662 -45.69 35.42 12.77
N GLU A 663 -46.00 34.40 13.58
CA GLU A 663 -45.31 33.10 13.54
C GLU A 663 -45.56 32.35 12.22
N THR A 664 -46.80 32.36 11.71
CA THR A 664 -47.10 31.70 10.43
C THR A 664 -46.51 32.45 9.24
N ALA A 665 -46.49 33.79 9.30
CA ALA A 665 -45.79 34.61 8.30
C ALA A 665 -44.28 34.30 8.27
N MET A 666 -43.63 34.13 9.42
CA MET A 666 -42.21 33.79 9.50
C MET A 666 -41.90 32.41 8.89
N VAL A 667 -42.78 31.41 9.09
CA VAL A 667 -42.65 30.08 8.48
C VAL A 667 -42.76 30.15 6.95
N TYR A 668 -43.77 30.84 6.42
CA TYR A 668 -43.93 31.01 4.98
C TYR A 668 -42.82 31.87 4.38
N GLN A 669 -42.30 32.87 5.10
CA GLN A 669 -41.16 33.67 4.66
C GLN A 669 -39.89 32.81 4.52
N GLY A 670 -39.63 31.92 5.49
CA GLY A 670 -38.54 30.95 5.40
C GLY A 670 -38.74 29.89 4.30
N ALA A 671 -39.99 29.50 4.01
CA ALA A 671 -40.30 28.61 2.90
C ALA A 671 -40.13 29.29 1.54
N VAL A 672 -40.58 30.53 1.37
CA VAL A 672 -40.37 31.36 0.18
C VAL A 672 -38.89 31.52 -0.09
N ALA A 673 -38.08 31.91 0.90
CA ALA A 673 -36.63 32.07 0.73
C ALA A 673 -35.96 30.77 0.24
N ARG A 674 -36.32 29.61 0.82
CA ARG A 674 -35.81 28.29 0.39
C ARG A 674 -36.25 27.93 -1.02
N LEU A 675 -37.52 28.18 -1.37
CA LEU A 675 -38.06 27.90 -2.70
C LEU A 675 -37.48 28.84 -3.76
N THR A 676 -37.22 30.11 -3.45
CA THR A 676 -36.51 31.05 -4.33
C THR A 676 -35.12 30.50 -4.66
N GLN A 677 -34.35 30.10 -3.65
CA GLN A 677 -33.03 29.50 -3.86
C GLN A 677 -33.10 28.19 -4.69
N LYS A 678 -34.12 27.35 -4.46
CA LYS A 678 -34.37 26.13 -5.26
C LYS A 678 -34.65 26.48 -6.72
N VAL A 679 -35.49 27.48 -6.99
CA VAL A 679 -35.80 27.94 -8.35
C VAL A 679 -34.56 28.49 -9.04
N GLU A 680 -33.81 29.38 -8.40
CA GLU A 680 -32.57 29.94 -8.95
C GLU A 680 -31.56 28.82 -9.30
N GLY A 681 -31.35 27.86 -8.39
CA GLY A 681 -30.47 26.71 -8.63
C GLY A 681 -30.95 25.79 -9.76
N LEU A 682 -32.26 25.60 -9.92
CA LEU A 682 -32.83 24.84 -11.05
C LEU A 682 -32.70 25.59 -12.37
N GLU A 683 -32.86 26.92 -12.39
CA GLU A 683 -32.64 27.74 -13.58
C GLU A 683 -31.19 27.67 -14.06
N GLU A 684 -30.23 27.78 -13.12
CA GLU A 684 -28.81 27.60 -13.41
C GLU A 684 -28.50 26.22 -13.98
N LYS A 685 -29.04 25.15 -13.37
CA LYS A 685 -28.89 23.78 -13.88
C LYS A 685 -29.48 23.62 -15.29
N VAL A 686 -30.71 24.09 -15.52
CA VAL A 686 -31.34 24.00 -16.85
C VAL A 686 -30.50 24.73 -17.89
N LYS A 687 -29.96 25.91 -17.56
CA LYS A 687 -29.04 26.66 -18.42
C LYS A 687 -27.78 25.83 -18.70
N ALA A 688 -27.10 25.34 -17.67
CA ALA A 688 -25.84 24.59 -17.79
C ALA A 688 -26.00 23.35 -18.69
N TYR A 689 -27.04 22.54 -18.47
CA TYR A 689 -27.29 21.36 -19.30
C TYR A 689 -27.71 21.70 -20.74
N SER A 690 -28.48 22.79 -20.94
CA SER A 690 -28.97 23.19 -22.25
C SER A 690 -27.89 23.82 -23.13
N SER A 691 -26.95 24.56 -22.55
CA SER A 691 -25.88 25.25 -23.28
C SER A 691 -24.62 24.39 -23.50
N ASN A 692 -24.40 23.37 -22.67
CA ASN A 692 -23.17 22.59 -22.71
C ASN A 692 -23.05 21.73 -23.98
N LYS A 693 -22.02 22.00 -24.79
CA LYS A 693 -21.80 21.35 -26.09
C LYS A 693 -21.60 19.83 -25.98
N LEU A 694 -20.83 19.37 -24.98
CA LEU A 694 -20.57 17.95 -24.77
C LEU A 694 -21.85 17.21 -24.38
N PHE A 695 -22.68 17.83 -23.52
CA PHE A 695 -23.98 17.28 -23.16
C PHE A 695 -24.90 17.16 -24.38
N GLN A 696 -24.99 18.19 -25.21
CA GLN A 696 -25.78 18.14 -26.45
C GLN A 696 -25.25 17.09 -27.46
N GLU A 697 -23.94 16.85 -27.49
CA GLU A 697 -23.34 15.77 -28.29
C GLU A 697 -23.68 14.38 -27.74
N ALA A 698 -23.68 14.22 -26.42
CA ALA A 698 -24.08 12.99 -25.75
C ALA A 698 -25.53 12.60 -26.09
N LEU A 699 -26.44 13.56 -26.14
CA LEU A 699 -27.85 13.32 -26.51
C LEU A 699 -28.03 12.89 -27.98
N LYS A 700 -27.07 13.21 -28.86
CA LYS A 700 -27.07 12.85 -30.30
C LYS A 700 -26.51 11.46 -30.58
N GLN A 701 -25.99 10.76 -29.58
CA GLN A 701 -25.46 9.41 -29.75
C GLN A 701 -26.55 8.43 -30.21
N LYS A 702 -26.14 7.35 -30.90
CA LYS A 702 -27.06 6.38 -31.50
C LYS A 702 -27.58 5.33 -30.52
N ASN A 703 -26.80 5.00 -29.51
CA ASN A 703 -27.10 3.96 -28.52
C ASN A 703 -26.26 4.16 -27.25
N ASP A 704 -26.58 3.41 -26.20
CA ASP A 704 -25.92 3.45 -24.89
C ASP A 704 -24.40 3.26 -24.97
N ARG A 705 -23.93 2.35 -25.83
CA ARG A 705 -22.48 2.13 -26.03
C ARG A 705 -21.78 3.35 -26.63
N GLY A 706 -22.40 4.03 -27.58
CA GLY A 706 -21.89 5.27 -28.16
C GLY A 706 -21.81 6.38 -27.12
N LEU A 707 -22.87 6.53 -26.32
CA LEU A 707 -22.91 7.45 -25.18
C LEU A 707 -21.78 7.16 -24.18
N MET A 708 -21.64 5.92 -23.73
CA MET A 708 -20.63 5.55 -22.73
C MET A 708 -19.20 5.64 -23.25
N ARG A 709 -18.95 5.45 -24.56
CA ARG A 709 -17.63 5.74 -25.15
C ARG A 709 -17.29 7.23 -25.09
N LEU A 710 -18.27 8.09 -25.41
CA LEU A 710 -18.09 9.54 -25.30
C LEU A 710 -17.86 9.93 -23.83
N VAL A 711 -18.72 9.46 -22.92
CA VAL A 711 -18.58 9.71 -21.47
C VAL A 711 -17.21 9.27 -20.97
N SER A 712 -16.78 8.04 -21.23
CA SER A 712 -15.44 7.56 -20.83
C SER A 712 -14.31 8.41 -21.44
N SER A 713 -14.40 8.80 -22.72
CA SER A 713 -13.36 9.62 -23.36
C SER A 713 -13.16 11.02 -22.75
N ILE A 714 -14.16 11.54 -22.03
CA ILE A 714 -14.13 12.84 -21.37
C ILE A 714 -13.91 12.68 -19.86
N ARG A 715 -14.71 11.82 -19.22
CA ARG A 715 -14.72 11.57 -17.79
C ARG A 715 -13.39 11.05 -17.26
N GLU A 716 -12.81 10.04 -17.90
CA GLU A 716 -11.61 9.40 -17.37
C GLU A 716 -10.41 10.38 -17.39
N PRO A 717 -10.13 11.11 -18.48
CA PRO A 717 -9.07 12.13 -18.46
C PRO A 717 -9.31 13.27 -17.47
N GLU A 718 -10.53 13.80 -17.36
CA GLU A 718 -10.87 14.87 -16.41
C GLU A 718 -10.70 14.42 -14.95
N SER A 719 -11.07 13.18 -14.62
CA SER A 719 -10.93 12.65 -13.25
C SER A 719 -9.47 12.57 -12.78
N ARG A 720 -8.52 12.55 -13.72
CA ARG A 720 -7.08 12.47 -13.44
C ARG A 720 -6.42 13.85 -13.38
N GLN A 721 -7.17 14.92 -13.63
CA GLN A 721 -6.69 16.29 -13.56
C GLN A 721 -6.79 16.85 -12.14
N HIS A 722 -5.69 17.40 -11.65
CA HIS A 722 -5.59 17.95 -10.30
C HIS A 722 -4.80 19.27 -10.27
N SER A 723 -5.24 20.19 -9.41
CA SER A 723 -4.49 21.37 -9.01
C SER A 723 -3.85 21.14 -7.62
N TYR A 724 -2.74 21.82 -7.33
CA TYR A 724 -1.98 21.62 -6.08
C TYR A 724 -1.78 22.92 -5.31
N MET A 725 -1.64 22.77 -4.00
CA MET A 725 -1.30 23.82 -3.06
C MET A 725 -0.38 23.24 -1.99
N ILE A 726 0.56 24.03 -1.48
CA ILE A 726 1.40 23.66 -0.34
C ILE A 726 1.15 24.65 0.79
N VAL A 727 0.97 24.12 1.99
CA VAL A 727 1.00 24.91 3.21
C VAL A 727 2.30 24.61 3.94
N ARG A 728 3.13 25.64 4.17
CA ARG A 728 4.31 25.50 5.01
C ARG A 728 3.98 25.93 6.43
N THR A 729 4.13 25.01 7.38
CA THR A 729 3.68 25.20 8.77
C THR A 729 4.73 24.74 9.77
N ASN A 730 4.74 25.31 10.97
CA ASN A 730 5.45 24.76 12.12
C ASN A 730 4.57 23.85 13.01
N GLY A 731 3.29 23.69 12.67
CA GLY A 731 2.32 22.91 13.43
C GLY A 731 1.75 23.64 14.66
N GLU A 732 2.10 24.91 14.88
CA GLU A 732 1.68 25.70 16.05
C GLU A 732 0.94 26.99 15.61
N GLY A 733 0.18 26.94 14.52
CA GLY A 733 -0.61 28.08 14.03
C GLY A 733 0.19 29.14 13.30
N LEU A 734 1.49 28.93 13.05
CA LEU A 734 2.30 29.77 12.17
C LEU A 734 2.46 29.05 10.83
N PHE A 735 1.70 29.49 9.83
CA PHE A 735 1.77 28.90 8.50
C PHE A 735 1.67 29.93 7.38
N SER A 736 2.09 29.49 6.20
CA SER A 736 1.98 30.25 4.95
C SER A 736 1.42 29.34 3.86
N GLU A 737 0.33 29.77 3.25
CA GLU A 737 -0.28 29.09 2.12
C GLU A 737 0.32 29.60 0.80
N THR A 738 0.62 28.69 -0.12
CA THR A 738 0.97 29.06 -1.49
C THR A 738 -0.29 29.38 -2.27
N ALA A 739 -0.30 30.44 -3.08
CA ALA A 739 -1.32 30.59 -4.11
C ALA A 739 -1.25 29.36 -5.05
N PRO A 740 -2.39 28.77 -5.43
CA PRO A 740 -2.40 27.71 -6.44
C PRO A 740 -1.93 28.26 -7.78
N ASP A 741 -1.32 27.40 -8.59
CA ASP A 741 -0.89 27.77 -9.94
C ASP A 741 -2.12 28.19 -10.77
N THR A 742 -2.05 29.37 -11.37
CA THR A 742 -3.11 29.90 -12.24
C THR A 742 -2.60 30.24 -13.64
N LEU A 743 -3.47 30.02 -14.62
CA LEU A 743 -3.31 30.51 -15.99
C LEU A 743 -3.41 32.03 -16.01
N LYS A 744 -2.97 32.66 -17.11
CA LYS A 744 -3.14 34.12 -17.32
C LYS A 744 -4.62 34.56 -17.28
N THR A 745 -5.55 33.64 -17.47
CA THR A 745 -6.99 33.85 -17.40
C THR A 745 -7.54 33.86 -15.96
N GLY A 746 -6.72 33.52 -14.96
CA GLY A 746 -7.12 33.39 -13.55
C GLY A 746 -7.64 32.00 -13.16
N GLU A 747 -7.79 31.08 -14.12
CA GLU A 747 -8.18 29.69 -13.87
C GLU A 747 -7.03 28.86 -13.30
N TYR A 748 -7.33 27.80 -12.55
CA TYR A 748 -6.31 26.91 -12.02
C TYR A 748 -5.59 26.12 -13.11
N VAL A 749 -4.27 25.91 -12.93
CA VAL A 749 -3.50 24.97 -13.74
C VAL A 749 -3.77 23.56 -13.24
N ASN A 750 -4.35 22.74 -14.11
CA ASN A 750 -4.61 21.34 -13.84
C ASN A 750 -3.55 20.45 -14.48
N TYR A 751 -2.99 19.55 -13.69
CA TYR A 751 -1.96 18.60 -14.11
C TYR A 751 -2.55 17.19 -14.16
N ALA A 752 -2.16 16.41 -15.17
CA ALA A 752 -2.51 15.00 -15.31
C ALA A 752 -1.29 14.20 -15.77
N PRO A 753 -1.07 12.98 -15.24
CA PRO A 753 0.09 12.22 -15.62
C PRO A 753 -0.05 11.57 -17.00
N ILE A 754 1.07 11.48 -17.72
CA ILE A 754 1.11 11.04 -19.12
C ILE A 754 1.93 9.76 -19.23
N SER A 755 1.32 8.71 -19.78
CA SER A 755 2.00 7.42 -19.95
C SER A 755 3.18 7.53 -20.91
N ASN A 756 4.37 7.10 -20.46
CA ASN A 756 5.55 7.03 -21.32
C ASN A 756 5.74 5.59 -21.83
N TRP A 757 5.76 5.44 -23.15
CA TRP A 757 5.96 4.13 -23.79
C TRP A 757 7.37 3.57 -23.62
N PHE A 758 8.37 4.41 -23.30
CA PHE A 758 9.77 4.00 -23.22
C PHE A 758 10.51 4.72 -22.09
N ASP A 759 11.18 3.96 -21.23
CA ASP A 759 12.10 4.46 -20.21
C ASP A 759 13.47 4.77 -20.85
N TRP A 760 13.74 6.05 -21.05
CA TRP A 760 14.99 6.52 -21.67
C TRP A 760 16.24 6.25 -20.82
N ASN A 761 16.11 6.01 -19.51
CA ASN A 761 17.23 5.61 -18.65
C ASN A 761 17.68 4.16 -18.92
N LYS A 762 16.82 3.34 -19.54
CA LYS A 762 17.13 1.95 -19.88
C LYS A 762 17.68 1.78 -21.29
N LEU A 763 17.96 2.86 -22.02
CA LEU A 763 18.46 2.81 -23.40
C LEU A 763 19.77 2.01 -23.53
N ILE A 764 20.72 2.18 -22.61
CA ILE A 764 21.96 1.39 -22.59
C ILE A 764 21.71 -0.07 -22.22
N THR A 765 20.73 -0.32 -21.35
CA THR A 765 20.31 -1.68 -21.02
C THR A 765 19.72 -2.38 -22.25
N LEU A 766 18.92 -1.68 -23.05
CA LEU A 766 18.38 -2.20 -24.31
C LEU A 766 19.50 -2.59 -25.29
N PHE A 767 20.48 -1.71 -25.51
CA PHE A 767 21.63 -2.04 -26.36
C PHE A 767 22.44 -3.22 -25.82
N ALA A 768 22.65 -3.29 -24.50
CA ALA A 768 23.35 -4.40 -23.86
C ALA A 768 22.61 -5.74 -24.06
N VAL A 769 21.28 -5.74 -23.91
CA VAL A 769 20.44 -6.93 -24.15
C VAL A 769 20.46 -7.35 -25.62
N LEU A 770 20.42 -6.41 -26.55
CA LEU A 770 20.52 -6.71 -27.99
C LEU A 770 21.89 -7.30 -28.35
N ILE A 771 22.97 -6.71 -27.85
CA ILE A 771 24.34 -7.23 -28.04
C ILE A 771 24.44 -8.64 -27.47
N PHE A 772 23.96 -8.87 -26.25
CA PHE A 772 23.97 -10.19 -25.62
C PHE A 772 23.15 -11.21 -26.42
N GLY A 773 21.94 -10.85 -26.87
CA GLY A 773 21.09 -11.70 -27.69
C GLY A 773 21.76 -12.08 -29.03
N ILE A 774 22.40 -11.13 -29.70
CA ILE A 774 23.18 -11.39 -30.92
C ILE A 774 24.33 -12.37 -30.61
N MET A 775 25.07 -12.17 -29.52
CA MET A 775 26.15 -13.08 -29.12
C MET A 775 25.64 -14.49 -28.86
N VAL A 776 24.52 -14.66 -28.16
CA VAL A 776 23.89 -15.97 -27.94
C VAL A 776 23.57 -16.64 -29.29
N VAL A 777 22.90 -15.92 -30.20
CA VAL A 777 22.56 -16.46 -31.53
C VAL A 777 23.81 -16.87 -32.32
N VAL A 778 24.86 -16.04 -32.29
CA VAL A 778 26.12 -16.34 -32.99
C VAL A 778 26.79 -17.58 -32.40
N PHE A 779 27.00 -17.66 -31.09
CA PHE A 779 27.70 -18.78 -30.46
C PHE A 779 26.89 -20.08 -30.51
N VAL A 780 25.57 -20.04 -30.35
CA VAL A 780 24.71 -21.22 -30.53
C VAL A 780 24.79 -21.74 -31.96
N ASN A 781 24.78 -20.86 -32.96
CA ASN A 781 24.93 -21.27 -34.36
C ASN A 781 26.33 -21.84 -34.65
N LEU A 782 27.39 -21.32 -34.05
CA LEU A 782 28.74 -21.88 -34.16
C LEU A 782 28.84 -23.27 -33.50
N ALA A 783 28.23 -23.45 -32.33
CA ALA A 783 28.18 -24.74 -31.64
C ALA A 783 27.37 -25.78 -32.45
N LYS A 784 26.21 -25.38 -33.01
CA LYS A 784 25.40 -26.26 -33.89
C LYS A 784 26.13 -26.66 -35.17
N LYS A 785 27.02 -25.81 -35.68
CA LYS A 785 27.90 -26.11 -36.83
C LYS A 785 29.11 -27.00 -36.47
N GLY A 786 29.17 -27.51 -35.24
CA GLY A 786 30.22 -28.42 -34.80
C GLY A 786 31.57 -27.76 -34.50
N LYS A 787 31.62 -26.42 -34.34
CA LYS A 787 32.85 -25.78 -33.87
C LYS A 787 33.08 -26.12 -32.40
N ASP A 788 34.29 -26.59 -32.08
CA ASP A 788 34.68 -26.90 -30.71
C ASP A 788 34.89 -25.61 -29.90
N LEU A 789 33.94 -25.33 -29.00
CA LEU A 789 34.00 -24.16 -28.11
C LEU A 789 34.71 -24.56 -26.82
N TYR A 790 35.93 -24.05 -26.62
CA TYR A 790 36.70 -24.32 -25.40
C TYR A 790 35.95 -23.90 -24.13
N MET A 791 35.84 -24.84 -23.18
CA MET A 791 35.36 -24.65 -21.81
C MET A 791 36.48 -24.93 -20.81
N ARG A 792 36.61 -24.05 -19.80
CA ARG A 792 37.54 -24.29 -18.69
C ARG A 792 37.06 -25.53 -17.89
N PRO A 793 37.94 -26.49 -17.57
CA PRO A 793 37.57 -27.59 -16.68
C PRO A 793 37.23 -27.07 -15.28
N ILE A 794 36.17 -27.61 -14.68
CA ILE A 794 35.71 -27.26 -13.33
C ILE A 794 36.03 -28.43 -12.40
N ALA A 795 36.93 -28.21 -11.43
CA ALA A 795 37.46 -29.27 -10.56
C ALA A 795 36.35 -30.05 -9.83
N GLY A 796 35.35 -29.34 -9.28
CA GLY A 796 34.24 -29.98 -8.57
C GLY A 796 33.37 -30.88 -9.44
N LEU A 797 33.31 -30.67 -10.77
CA LEU A 797 32.58 -31.55 -11.69
C LEU A 797 33.40 -32.78 -12.09
N GLN A 798 34.72 -32.64 -12.21
CA GLN A 798 35.62 -33.74 -12.53
C GLN A 798 35.70 -34.77 -11.39
N GLU A 799 35.56 -34.30 -10.16
CA GLU A 799 35.64 -35.13 -8.95
C GLU A 799 34.33 -35.86 -8.61
N ILE A 800 33.24 -35.60 -9.34
CA ILE A 800 31.98 -36.32 -9.15
C ILE A 800 32.17 -37.81 -9.38
N ASP A 801 32.82 -38.20 -10.49
CA ASP A 801 33.03 -39.61 -10.82
C ASP A 801 33.93 -40.31 -9.77
N ASN A 802 34.98 -39.64 -9.30
CA ASN A 802 35.85 -40.15 -8.24
C ASN A 802 35.12 -40.30 -6.91
N ALA A 803 34.33 -39.30 -6.52
CA ALA A 803 33.57 -39.31 -5.26
C ALA A 803 32.48 -40.40 -5.25
N ILE A 804 31.88 -40.70 -6.40
CA ILE A 804 30.95 -41.82 -6.56
C ILE A 804 31.72 -43.15 -6.45
N GLY A 805 32.83 -43.30 -7.18
CA GLY A 805 33.67 -44.51 -7.11
C GLY A 805 34.13 -44.85 -5.70
N ARG A 806 34.56 -43.84 -4.92
CA ARG A 806 34.91 -44.02 -3.50
C ARG A 806 33.73 -44.45 -2.64
N ALA A 807 32.53 -43.92 -2.87
CA ALA A 807 31.34 -44.35 -2.14
C ALA A 807 31.02 -45.82 -2.44
N THR A 808 31.17 -46.25 -3.70
CA THR A 808 31.04 -47.65 -4.13
C THR A 808 32.08 -48.54 -3.44
N GLU A 809 33.37 -48.15 -3.45
CA GLU A 809 34.45 -48.90 -2.79
C GLU A 809 34.23 -49.07 -1.29
N MET A 810 33.66 -48.06 -0.63
CA MET A 810 33.35 -48.08 0.80
C MET A 810 32.05 -48.84 1.15
N GLY A 811 31.23 -49.21 0.15
CA GLY A 811 29.91 -49.84 0.37
C GLY A 811 28.95 -48.97 1.21
N ARG A 812 29.12 -47.64 1.17
CA ARG A 812 28.38 -46.66 1.98
C ARG A 812 27.53 -45.75 1.08
N PRO A 813 26.36 -45.29 1.53
CA PRO A 813 25.45 -44.49 0.70
C PRO A 813 25.98 -43.08 0.42
N MET A 814 25.43 -42.47 -0.63
CA MET A 814 25.64 -41.07 -1.01
C MET A 814 24.40 -40.22 -0.70
N LEU A 815 24.63 -38.97 -0.32
CA LEU A 815 23.59 -37.97 -0.09
C LEU A 815 23.60 -36.93 -1.22
N TYR A 816 22.44 -36.57 -1.75
CA TYR A 816 22.28 -35.43 -2.66
C TYR A 816 21.24 -34.45 -2.11
N CYS A 817 21.67 -33.25 -1.76
CA CYS A 817 20.84 -32.22 -1.18
C CYS A 817 20.75 -31.01 -2.11
N MET A 818 19.52 -30.62 -2.44
CA MET A 818 19.23 -29.49 -3.33
C MET A 818 19.15 -28.12 -2.64
N GLY A 819 19.32 -28.12 -1.32
CA GLY A 819 19.11 -26.95 -0.46
C GLY A 819 17.63 -26.68 -0.18
N ASN A 820 17.31 -25.44 0.16
CA ASN A 820 15.98 -25.01 0.61
C ASN A 820 15.19 -24.23 -0.45
N GLY A 821 15.72 -24.11 -1.68
CA GLY A 821 15.07 -23.45 -2.80
C GLY A 821 13.91 -24.25 -3.40
N GLY A 822 12.97 -23.53 -4.03
CA GLY A 822 11.86 -24.08 -4.80
C GLY A 822 12.14 -24.12 -6.30
N LEU A 823 11.10 -24.41 -7.11
CA LEU A 823 11.20 -24.42 -8.58
C LEU A 823 11.42 -23.04 -9.21
N SER A 824 11.11 -21.97 -8.48
CA SER A 824 11.40 -20.60 -8.91
C SER A 824 12.89 -20.27 -8.86
N ASP A 825 13.67 -21.04 -8.10
CA ASP A 825 15.10 -20.78 -7.90
C ASP A 825 15.93 -21.42 -9.01
N VAL A 826 16.69 -20.59 -9.72
CA VAL A 826 17.51 -21.02 -10.86
C VAL A 826 18.56 -22.05 -10.43
N ALA A 827 19.13 -21.91 -9.23
CA ALA A 827 20.09 -22.86 -8.67
C ALA A 827 19.48 -24.25 -8.42
N THR A 828 18.21 -24.32 -8.00
CA THR A 828 17.48 -25.58 -7.82
C THR A 828 17.29 -26.27 -9.17
N LEU A 829 16.91 -25.51 -10.21
CA LEU A 829 16.78 -26.04 -11.58
C LEU A 829 18.13 -26.54 -12.12
N ALA A 830 19.22 -25.82 -11.89
CA ALA A 830 20.56 -26.25 -12.29
C ALA A 830 20.99 -27.54 -11.57
N SER A 831 20.71 -27.64 -10.27
CA SER A 831 20.96 -28.82 -9.46
C SER A 831 20.22 -30.06 -9.99
N MET A 832 18.99 -29.93 -10.49
CA MET A 832 18.26 -31.05 -11.10
C MET A 832 19.01 -31.67 -12.29
N GLY A 833 19.69 -30.83 -13.09
CA GLY A 833 20.52 -31.29 -14.20
C GLY A 833 21.71 -32.14 -13.72
N ILE A 834 22.36 -31.73 -12.63
CA ILE A 834 23.48 -32.47 -12.02
C ILE A 834 22.99 -33.77 -11.35
N LEU A 835 21.82 -33.72 -10.67
CA LEU A 835 21.20 -34.89 -10.05
C LEU A 835 20.98 -36.03 -11.05
N SER A 836 20.53 -35.72 -12.26
CA SER A 836 20.34 -36.72 -13.33
C SER A 836 21.63 -37.50 -13.61
N LEU A 837 22.76 -36.81 -13.68
CA LEU A 837 24.07 -37.44 -13.90
C LEU A 837 24.50 -38.28 -12.70
N VAL A 838 24.43 -37.72 -11.49
CA VAL A 838 24.82 -38.42 -10.25
C VAL A 838 23.97 -39.68 -10.07
N ALA A 839 22.67 -39.60 -10.33
CA ALA A 839 21.77 -40.75 -10.28
C ALA A 839 22.08 -41.81 -11.33
N LYS A 840 22.44 -41.39 -12.56
CA LYS A 840 22.85 -42.31 -13.62
C LYS A 840 24.10 -43.11 -13.23
N LYS A 841 25.12 -42.40 -12.71
CA LYS A 841 26.37 -43.00 -12.24
C LYS A 841 26.16 -43.88 -10.99
N ALA A 842 25.32 -43.44 -10.05
CA ALA A 842 24.94 -44.23 -8.90
C ALA A 842 24.31 -45.58 -9.30
N ALA A 843 23.45 -45.59 -10.33
CA ALA A 843 22.86 -46.80 -10.88
C ALA A 843 23.88 -47.69 -11.61
N GLU A 844 24.82 -47.10 -12.38
CA GLU A 844 25.92 -47.82 -13.05
C GLU A 844 26.80 -48.58 -12.04
N TYR A 845 27.12 -47.95 -10.91
CA TYR A 845 27.99 -48.50 -9.86
C TYR A 845 27.24 -49.21 -8.73
N ASP A 846 25.92 -49.39 -8.84
CA ASP A 846 25.08 -50.02 -7.81
C ASP A 846 25.23 -49.41 -6.40
N THR A 847 25.33 -48.07 -6.34
CA THR A 847 25.55 -47.33 -5.08
C THR A 847 24.29 -46.59 -4.66
N LYS A 848 23.88 -46.77 -3.40
CA LYS A 848 22.65 -46.17 -2.87
C LYS A 848 22.75 -44.63 -2.82
N LEU A 849 21.82 -43.95 -3.50
CA LEU A 849 21.68 -42.49 -3.51
C LEU A 849 20.45 -42.06 -2.71
N ILE A 850 20.63 -41.23 -1.67
CA ILE A 850 19.56 -40.68 -0.82
C ILE A 850 19.38 -39.20 -1.13
N VAL A 851 18.16 -38.78 -1.46
CA VAL A 851 17.82 -37.42 -1.89
C VAL A 851 16.70 -36.87 -1.00
N PRO A 852 17.02 -36.26 0.16
CA PRO A 852 16.03 -35.55 0.94
C PRO A 852 15.63 -34.26 0.20
N CYS A 853 14.34 -33.99 0.11
CA CYS A 853 13.80 -32.78 -0.52
C CYS A 853 13.16 -31.86 0.52
N TYR A 854 13.48 -30.57 0.44
CA TYR A 854 12.90 -29.50 1.27
C TYR A 854 11.51 -29.08 0.79
N ASP A 855 11.29 -29.08 -0.52
CA ASP A 855 10.07 -28.59 -1.16
C ASP A 855 9.21 -29.76 -1.69
N TYR A 856 7.89 -29.68 -1.48
CA TYR A 856 6.96 -30.75 -1.82
C TYR A 856 6.66 -30.83 -3.32
N ILE A 857 6.94 -29.77 -4.09
CA ILE A 857 6.82 -29.72 -5.56
C ILE A 857 8.11 -30.22 -6.22
N VAL A 858 9.27 -29.93 -5.65
CA VAL A 858 10.58 -30.43 -6.13
C VAL A 858 10.69 -31.95 -6.03
N MET A 859 10.16 -32.55 -4.96
CA MET A 859 10.24 -34.00 -4.68
C MET A 859 9.73 -34.91 -5.82
N PRO A 860 8.50 -34.75 -6.36
CA PRO A 860 8.04 -35.60 -7.47
C PRO A 860 8.88 -35.44 -8.74
N ILE A 861 9.47 -34.28 -8.99
CA ILE A 861 10.34 -34.04 -10.14
C ILE A 861 11.69 -34.75 -9.93
N ALA A 862 12.27 -34.64 -8.73
CA ALA A 862 13.49 -35.36 -8.38
C ALA A 862 13.30 -36.90 -8.47
N GLN A 863 12.16 -37.42 -8.01
CA GLN A 863 11.80 -38.84 -8.17
C GLN A 863 11.82 -39.26 -9.64
N GLU A 864 11.22 -38.45 -10.51
CA GLU A 864 11.16 -38.73 -11.93
C GLU A 864 12.54 -38.69 -12.60
N ILE A 865 13.37 -37.71 -12.26
CA ILE A 865 14.75 -37.61 -12.75
C ILE A 865 15.57 -38.83 -12.34
N VAL A 866 15.52 -39.20 -11.06
CA VAL A 866 16.27 -40.37 -10.55
C VAL A 866 15.76 -41.65 -11.20
N ARG A 867 14.43 -41.80 -11.35
CA ARG A 867 13.82 -42.94 -12.03
C ARG A 867 14.29 -43.05 -13.49
N GLU A 868 14.17 -41.98 -14.27
CA GLU A 868 14.62 -41.96 -15.66
C GLU A 868 16.13 -42.26 -15.79
N ALA A 869 16.95 -41.77 -14.86
CA ALA A 869 18.38 -42.05 -14.85
C ALA A 869 18.69 -43.56 -14.66
N HIS A 870 17.95 -44.25 -13.77
CA HIS A 870 18.10 -45.70 -13.57
C HIS A 870 17.58 -46.51 -14.77
N TYR A 871 16.48 -46.06 -15.39
CA TYR A 871 15.94 -46.65 -16.61
C TYR A 871 16.88 -46.51 -17.80
N ALA A 872 17.53 -45.35 -17.96
CA ALA A 872 18.45 -45.06 -19.06
C ALA A 872 19.70 -45.96 -19.05
N VAL A 873 20.10 -46.49 -17.88
CA VAL A 873 21.22 -47.43 -17.72
C VAL A 873 20.75 -48.89 -17.82
N GLY A 874 19.44 -49.13 -17.93
CA GLY A 874 18.86 -50.47 -18.02
C GLY A 874 18.75 -51.19 -16.68
N ARG A 875 18.80 -50.46 -15.55
CA ARG A 875 18.62 -51.00 -14.18
C ARG A 875 17.41 -50.43 -13.45
N PRO A 876 16.18 -50.59 -13.97
CA PRO A 876 14.97 -50.10 -13.32
C PRO A 876 14.69 -50.78 -11.97
N ASP A 877 15.26 -51.96 -11.73
CA ASP A 877 15.19 -52.74 -10.50
C ASP A 877 15.97 -52.11 -9.34
N SER A 878 17.02 -51.35 -9.63
CA SER A 878 17.82 -50.64 -8.61
C SER A 878 17.17 -49.35 -8.09
N TYR A 879 16.10 -48.87 -8.74
CA TYR A 879 15.39 -47.67 -8.33
C TYR A 879 14.48 -47.93 -7.11
N ASP A 880 14.76 -47.27 -6.00
CA ASP A 880 13.87 -47.24 -4.83
C ASP A 880 13.27 -45.84 -4.63
N LYS A 881 11.95 -45.75 -4.78
CA LYS A 881 11.18 -44.52 -4.57
C LYS A 881 11.35 -43.95 -3.15
N ASN A 882 11.60 -44.78 -2.14
CA ASN A 882 11.75 -44.33 -0.76
C ASN A 882 13.08 -43.62 -0.50
N ASN A 883 14.04 -43.67 -1.43
CA ASN A 883 15.30 -42.94 -1.30
C ASN A 883 15.19 -41.46 -1.70
N VAL A 884 14.10 -41.05 -2.38
CA VAL A 884 13.82 -39.66 -2.75
C VAL A 884 12.53 -39.24 -2.07
N PHE A 885 12.62 -38.44 -1.01
CA PHE A 885 11.47 -38.16 -0.14
C PHE A 885 11.46 -36.72 0.39
N TYR A 886 10.26 -36.23 0.67
CA TYR A 886 10.06 -34.95 1.33
C TYR A 886 10.34 -35.08 2.82
N LEU A 887 11.22 -34.22 3.34
CA LEU A 887 11.60 -34.24 4.75
C LEU A 887 10.80 -33.20 5.54
N THR A 888 10.94 -31.91 5.21
CA THR A 888 10.18 -30.78 5.78
C THR A 888 10.54 -29.48 5.06
N SER A 889 9.60 -28.55 4.98
CA SER A 889 9.79 -27.19 4.46
C SER A 889 10.14 -26.17 5.56
N VAL A 890 10.70 -26.63 6.69
CA VAL A 890 11.17 -25.77 7.78
C VAL A 890 12.68 -25.88 7.87
N GLN A 891 13.38 -24.80 7.50
CA GLN A 891 14.84 -24.74 7.29
C GLN A 891 15.67 -25.55 8.31
N PHE A 892 15.66 -25.20 9.59
CA PHE A 892 16.51 -25.90 10.58
C PHE A 892 16.01 -27.30 10.96
N ALA A 893 14.72 -27.61 10.76
CA ALA A 893 14.23 -28.97 10.92
C ALA A 893 14.70 -29.87 9.77
N TYR A 894 14.80 -29.32 8.56
CA TYR A 894 15.41 -29.97 7.41
C TYR A 894 16.88 -30.28 7.67
N VAL A 895 17.65 -29.32 8.20
CA VAL A 895 19.04 -29.53 8.63
C VAL A 895 19.16 -30.66 9.64
N ALA A 896 18.37 -30.62 10.72
CA ALA A 896 18.43 -31.65 11.75
C ALA A 896 18.15 -33.05 11.19
N GLY A 897 17.18 -33.18 10.28
CA GLY A 897 16.86 -34.45 9.64
C GLY A 897 17.96 -34.93 8.68
N VAL A 898 18.52 -34.04 7.85
CA VAL A 898 19.62 -34.39 6.94
C VAL A 898 20.90 -34.73 7.72
N ASN A 899 21.24 -33.99 8.78
CA ASN A 899 22.35 -34.30 9.68
C ASN A 899 22.16 -35.67 10.35
N GLY A 900 20.93 -35.96 10.81
CA GLY A 900 20.57 -37.26 11.35
C GLY A 900 20.77 -38.40 10.34
N ILE A 901 20.43 -38.18 9.06
CA ILE A 901 20.68 -39.14 7.97
C ILE A 901 22.18 -39.35 7.76
N MET A 902 22.96 -38.25 7.68
CA MET A 902 24.41 -38.31 7.48
C MET A 902 25.12 -39.16 8.55
N ILE A 903 24.75 -38.95 9.82
CA ILE A 903 25.35 -39.64 10.96
C ILE A 903 24.92 -41.11 11.01
N ARG A 904 23.62 -41.39 10.87
CA ARG A 904 23.08 -42.75 11.03
C ARG A 904 23.52 -43.71 9.93
N GLU A 905 23.39 -43.27 8.69
CA GLU A 905 23.71 -44.10 7.52
C GLU A 905 25.21 -44.06 7.21
N LYS A 906 25.96 -43.20 7.92
CA LYS A 906 27.39 -42.94 7.69
C LYS A 906 27.62 -42.63 6.21
N MET A 907 27.21 -41.46 5.73
CA MET A 907 27.37 -41.11 4.31
C MET A 907 28.85 -41.14 3.90
N ALA A 908 29.16 -41.67 2.72
CA ALA A 908 30.51 -41.64 2.15
C ALA A 908 30.77 -40.38 1.31
N THR A 909 29.73 -39.89 0.63
CA THR A 909 29.81 -38.70 -0.22
C THR A 909 28.56 -37.87 -0.06
N ASN A 910 28.71 -36.54 0.05
CA ASN A 910 27.63 -35.57 0.11
C ASN A 910 27.73 -34.58 -1.05
N PHE A 911 26.66 -34.48 -1.84
CA PHE A 911 26.50 -33.46 -2.87
C PHE A 911 25.55 -32.38 -2.36
N PHE A 912 26.05 -31.16 -2.20
CA PHE A 912 25.26 -29.98 -1.80
C PHE A 912 25.11 -29.02 -2.97
N MET A 913 24.15 -29.27 -3.86
CA MET A 913 24.01 -28.55 -5.12
C MET A 913 22.69 -27.79 -5.14
N GLY A 914 22.69 -26.46 -5.17
CA GLY A 914 21.46 -25.67 -5.27
C GLY A 914 21.47 -24.39 -4.42
N TYR A 915 20.28 -23.93 -4.04
CA TYR A 915 20.16 -22.73 -3.21
C TYR A 915 20.21 -23.08 -1.74
N PHE A 916 21.20 -22.53 -1.04
CA PHE A 916 21.35 -22.68 0.40
C PHE A 916 21.34 -21.32 1.08
N ALA A 917 20.85 -21.29 2.31
CA ALA A 917 20.99 -20.16 3.22
C ALA A 917 21.84 -20.59 4.44
N ALA A 918 21.56 -20.02 5.62
CA ALA A 918 22.35 -20.21 6.84
C ALA A 918 22.56 -21.67 7.27
N GLU A 919 21.80 -22.62 6.73
CA GLU A 919 21.98 -24.06 6.98
C GLU A 919 23.28 -24.65 6.43
N ALA A 920 23.87 -24.05 5.40
CA ALA A 920 24.97 -24.64 4.64
C ALA A 920 26.08 -25.16 5.58
N LEU A 921 26.54 -24.30 6.48
CA LEU A 921 27.63 -24.60 7.42
C LEU A 921 27.31 -25.76 8.37
N LEU A 922 26.08 -25.86 8.86
CA LEU A 922 25.68 -26.91 9.80
C LEU A 922 25.64 -28.29 9.15
N MET A 923 25.26 -28.34 7.87
CA MET A 923 25.19 -29.59 7.11
C MET A 923 26.59 -30.07 6.73
N THR A 924 27.43 -29.16 6.23
CA THR A 924 28.77 -29.50 5.77
C THR A 924 29.72 -29.84 6.90
N GLU A 925 29.61 -29.18 8.06
CA GLU A 925 30.40 -29.55 9.24
C GLU A 925 30.06 -30.97 9.73
N THR A 926 28.77 -31.33 9.65
CA THR A 926 28.33 -32.69 9.99
C THR A 926 28.88 -33.72 9.00
N GLY A 927 28.86 -33.41 7.70
CA GLY A 927 29.44 -34.30 6.69
C GLY A 927 30.95 -34.47 6.86
N ASN A 928 31.66 -33.40 7.20
CA ASN A 928 33.08 -33.44 7.52
C ASN A 928 33.36 -34.31 8.76
N ALA A 929 32.55 -34.16 9.82
CA ALA A 929 32.65 -34.99 11.03
C ALA A 929 32.40 -36.49 10.79
N VAL A 930 31.57 -36.84 9.79
CA VAL A 930 31.31 -38.23 9.35
C VAL A 930 32.42 -38.76 8.41
N GLY A 931 33.32 -37.88 7.96
CA GLY A 931 34.40 -38.19 7.01
C GLY A 931 33.91 -38.40 5.58
N ALA A 932 32.79 -37.78 5.20
CA ALA A 932 32.26 -37.86 3.84
C ALA A 932 33.02 -36.91 2.91
N VAL A 933 33.25 -37.32 1.65
CA VAL A 933 33.72 -36.42 0.59
C VAL A 933 32.58 -35.46 0.25
N GLN A 934 32.85 -34.16 0.22
CA GLN A 934 31.82 -33.14 0.04
C GLN A 934 32.07 -32.31 -1.21
N ILE A 935 31.09 -32.32 -2.12
CA ILE A 935 31.09 -31.49 -3.32
C ILE A 935 29.87 -30.58 -3.25
N ALA A 936 30.10 -29.28 -3.20
CA ALA A 936 29.05 -28.27 -3.09
C ALA A 936 28.99 -27.36 -4.31
N GLY A 937 27.84 -26.73 -4.53
CA GLY A 937 27.66 -25.73 -5.57
C GLY A 937 26.44 -24.86 -5.29
N SER A 938 26.65 -23.54 -5.27
CA SER A 938 25.57 -22.57 -4.99
C SER A 938 25.85 -21.22 -5.62
N ASP A 939 24.79 -20.48 -5.92
CA ASP A 939 24.83 -19.09 -6.35
C ASP A 939 24.56 -18.07 -5.23
N ALA A 940 24.28 -18.56 -4.02
CA ALA A 940 24.13 -17.73 -2.84
C ALA A 940 25.48 -17.14 -2.41
N ILE A 941 25.72 -15.86 -2.74
CA ILE A 941 26.95 -15.11 -2.43
C ILE A 941 27.32 -15.22 -0.94
N THR A 942 26.33 -15.23 -0.05
CA THR A 942 26.54 -15.29 1.40
C THR A 942 26.93 -16.67 1.93
N GLN A 943 26.69 -17.75 1.17
CA GLN A 943 26.94 -19.13 1.63
C GLN A 943 28.18 -19.77 0.99
N ILE A 944 28.59 -19.31 -0.19
CA ILE A 944 29.80 -19.79 -0.87
C ILE A 944 31.03 -19.85 0.06
N PRO A 945 31.31 -18.85 0.92
CA PRO A 945 32.44 -18.93 1.86
C PRO A 945 32.39 -20.15 2.78
N PHE A 946 31.20 -20.55 3.26
CA PHE A 946 31.07 -21.73 4.13
C PHE A 946 31.39 -23.01 3.39
N PHE A 947 30.91 -23.16 2.16
CA PHE A 947 31.23 -24.32 1.32
C PHE A 947 32.73 -24.39 1.01
N ILE A 948 33.37 -23.27 0.67
CA ILE A 948 34.83 -23.22 0.45
C ILE A 948 35.60 -23.70 1.69
N THR A 949 35.14 -23.38 2.89
CA THR A 949 35.84 -23.74 4.14
C THR A 949 35.56 -25.16 4.63
N THR A 950 34.45 -25.78 4.22
CA THR A 950 33.97 -27.05 4.83
C THR A 950 33.80 -28.19 3.84
N CYS A 951 33.86 -27.93 2.53
CA CYS A 951 33.77 -28.95 1.48
C CYS A 951 35.10 -29.11 0.74
N ASP A 952 35.33 -30.31 0.19
CA ASP A 952 36.53 -30.60 -0.60
C ASP A 952 36.53 -29.82 -1.92
N TYR A 953 35.36 -29.71 -2.57
CA TYR A 953 35.19 -28.95 -3.82
C TYR A 953 33.94 -28.09 -3.77
N THR A 954 34.05 -26.85 -4.27
CA THR A 954 32.94 -25.90 -4.32
C THR A 954 32.82 -25.28 -5.70
N LEU A 955 31.65 -25.42 -6.33
CA LEU A 955 31.26 -24.69 -7.54
C LEU A 955 30.79 -23.29 -7.13
N ILE A 956 31.47 -22.26 -7.64
CA ILE A 956 31.23 -20.87 -7.25
C ILE A 956 30.25 -20.23 -8.22
N GLY A 957 29.03 -19.95 -7.75
CA GLY A 957 28.07 -19.17 -8.50
C GLY A 957 27.70 -19.79 -9.84
N GLU A 958 28.15 -19.12 -10.90
CA GLU A 958 27.86 -19.52 -12.28
C GLU A 958 28.44 -20.86 -12.71
N GLU A 959 29.42 -21.39 -11.97
CA GLU A 959 29.92 -22.75 -12.22
C GLU A 959 28.82 -23.80 -12.03
N LEU A 960 27.87 -23.56 -11.12
CA LEU A 960 26.67 -24.40 -10.95
C LEU A 960 25.79 -24.37 -12.21
N TYR A 961 25.62 -23.19 -12.82
CA TYR A 961 24.84 -23.02 -14.05
C TYR A 961 25.54 -23.59 -15.28
N ALA A 962 26.86 -23.51 -15.32
CA ALA A 962 27.68 -24.06 -16.38
C ALA A 962 27.74 -25.60 -16.34
N ALA A 963 27.45 -26.23 -15.20
CA ALA A 963 27.58 -27.68 -15.02
C ALA A 963 26.77 -28.49 -16.05
N SER A 964 25.51 -28.13 -16.31
CA SER A 964 24.69 -28.81 -17.32
C SER A 964 25.26 -28.70 -18.73
N ALA A 965 25.84 -27.53 -19.09
CA ALA A 965 26.51 -27.33 -20.37
C ALA A 965 27.81 -28.13 -20.47
N TYR A 966 28.56 -28.22 -19.36
CA TYR A 966 29.81 -28.96 -19.25
C TYR A 966 29.59 -30.47 -19.43
N LEU A 967 28.53 -31.00 -18.83
CA LEU A 967 28.24 -32.43 -18.76
C LEU A 967 27.53 -32.96 -20.02
N ASN A 968 26.50 -32.26 -20.54
CA ASN A 968 25.71 -32.74 -21.68
C ASN A 968 26.26 -32.28 -23.04
N ARG A 969 27.17 -31.29 -23.07
CA ARG A 969 27.74 -30.66 -24.29
C ARG A 969 26.69 -30.29 -25.35
N GLU A 970 25.48 -29.93 -24.92
CA GLU A 970 24.43 -29.54 -25.85
C GLU A 970 24.74 -28.18 -26.51
N PRO A 971 24.66 -28.05 -27.84
CA PRO A 971 25.03 -26.82 -28.55
C PRO A 971 24.33 -25.55 -28.05
N MET A 972 23.09 -25.68 -27.55
CA MET A 972 22.32 -24.55 -27.02
C MET A 972 22.89 -24.05 -25.68
N LEU A 973 23.23 -24.96 -24.78
CA LEU A 973 23.81 -24.63 -23.47
C LEU A 973 25.25 -24.12 -23.63
N LEU A 974 26.04 -24.78 -24.48
CA LEU A 974 27.42 -24.39 -24.80
C LEU A 974 27.50 -22.99 -25.42
N GLY A 975 26.64 -22.70 -26.40
CA GLY A 975 26.62 -21.39 -27.07
C GLY A 975 26.25 -20.25 -26.12
N THR A 976 25.26 -20.47 -25.26
CA THR A 976 24.82 -19.49 -24.25
C THR A 976 25.92 -19.23 -23.22
N LEU A 977 26.58 -20.27 -22.71
CA LEU A 977 27.69 -20.14 -21.76
C LEU A 977 28.82 -19.29 -22.36
N LYS A 978 29.18 -19.55 -23.62
CA LYS A 978 30.25 -18.79 -24.29
C LYS A 978 29.86 -17.33 -24.52
N ALA A 979 28.62 -17.07 -24.90
CA ALA A 979 28.11 -15.70 -25.03
C ALA A 979 28.18 -14.93 -23.70
N GLN A 980 27.82 -15.57 -22.59
CA GLN A 980 27.92 -15.00 -21.25
C GLN A 980 29.37 -14.64 -20.88
N ASP A 981 30.35 -15.50 -21.18
CA ASP A 981 31.76 -15.21 -20.88
C ASP A 981 32.32 -14.03 -21.67
N TYR A 982 32.04 -13.96 -22.97
CA TYR A 982 32.46 -12.80 -23.77
C TYR A 982 31.73 -11.52 -23.37
N PHE A 983 30.47 -11.62 -22.93
CA PHE A 983 29.72 -10.47 -22.46
C PHE A 983 30.28 -9.94 -21.14
N LYS A 984 30.69 -10.81 -20.21
CA LYS A 984 31.44 -10.39 -19.00
C LYS A 984 32.77 -9.72 -19.36
N PHE A 985 33.49 -10.27 -20.34
CA PHE A 985 34.72 -9.64 -20.82
C PHE A 985 34.45 -8.22 -21.34
N LEU A 986 33.37 -8.02 -22.09
CA LEU A 986 32.93 -6.70 -22.53
C LEU A 986 32.62 -5.77 -21.33
N ILE A 987 31.90 -6.28 -20.31
CA ILE A 987 31.63 -5.53 -19.07
C ILE A 987 32.96 -5.14 -18.38
N LEU A 988 33.91 -6.07 -18.27
CA LEU A 988 35.23 -5.81 -17.67
C LEU A 988 35.97 -4.70 -18.40
N VAL A 989 35.94 -4.68 -19.74
CA VAL A 989 36.52 -3.58 -20.54
C VAL A 989 35.86 -2.25 -20.18
N PHE A 990 34.53 -2.19 -20.12
CA PHE A 990 33.82 -0.97 -19.72
C PHE A 990 34.13 -0.53 -18.28
N VAL A 991 34.31 -1.47 -17.35
CA VAL A 991 34.73 -1.17 -15.96
C VAL A 991 36.13 -0.57 -15.93
N ILE A 992 37.09 -1.15 -16.65
CA ILE A 992 38.47 -0.64 -16.72
C ILE A 992 38.51 0.75 -17.35
N VAL A 993 37.84 0.92 -18.50
CA VAL A 993 37.75 2.22 -19.19
C VAL A 993 37.05 3.25 -18.29
N GLY A 994 35.95 2.86 -17.64
CA GLY A 994 35.22 3.71 -16.69
C GLY A 994 36.10 4.17 -15.54
N ALA A 995 36.86 3.26 -14.92
CA ALA A 995 37.78 3.57 -13.82
C ALA A 995 38.92 4.51 -14.25
N LEU A 996 39.49 4.29 -15.44
CA LEU A 996 40.51 5.17 -16.01
C LEU A 996 39.94 6.58 -16.26
N THR A 997 38.77 6.68 -16.89
CA THR A 997 38.14 7.99 -17.15
C THR A 997 37.73 8.71 -15.86
N ALA A 998 37.24 7.99 -14.85
CA ALA A 998 36.88 8.55 -13.55
C ALA A 998 38.10 9.13 -12.82
N THR A 999 39.29 8.53 -12.99
CA THR A 999 40.55 9.03 -12.42
C THR A 999 40.89 10.43 -12.96
N PHE A 1000 40.53 10.72 -14.22
CA PHE A 1000 40.67 12.05 -14.83
C PHE A 1000 39.44 12.96 -14.62
N GLN A 1001 38.54 12.63 -13.70
CA GLN A 1001 37.28 13.35 -13.44
C GLN A 1001 36.32 13.38 -14.65
N LEU A 1002 36.52 12.50 -15.63
CA LEU A 1002 35.61 12.31 -16.77
C LEU A 1002 34.57 11.24 -16.41
N THR A 1003 33.47 11.66 -15.79
CA THR A 1003 32.44 10.75 -15.27
C THR A 1003 31.38 10.33 -16.28
N GLY A 1004 31.48 10.76 -17.55
CA GLY A 1004 30.45 10.55 -18.57
C GLY A 1004 30.13 9.08 -18.85
N ILE A 1005 31.14 8.21 -18.93
CA ILE A 1005 30.94 6.76 -19.15
C ILE A 1005 30.25 6.13 -17.94
N MET A 1006 30.67 6.48 -16.73
CA MET A 1006 30.07 5.99 -15.48
C MET A 1006 28.62 6.46 -15.32
N GLN A 1007 28.33 7.72 -15.66
CA GLN A 1007 26.97 8.28 -15.61
C GLN A 1007 26.03 7.73 -16.69
N ALA A 1008 26.58 7.15 -17.77
CA ALA A 1008 25.78 6.55 -18.83
C ALA A 1008 25.13 5.23 -18.35
N PHE A 1009 25.81 4.48 -17.49
CA PHE A 1009 25.20 3.28 -16.92
C PHE A 1009 24.12 3.65 -15.90
N PRO A 1010 22.96 2.97 -15.90
CA PRO A 1010 21.92 3.24 -14.94
C PRO A 1010 22.46 3.00 -13.53
N LEU A 1011 22.39 4.02 -12.68
CA LEU A 1011 22.52 3.84 -11.23
C LEU A 1011 21.26 3.12 -10.75
N LYS A 1012 21.44 2.24 -9.75
CA LYS A 1012 20.42 1.32 -9.22
C LYS A 1012 19.05 1.98 -9.04
#